data_AF-A0A7Y5SVA1-F1
#
_entry.id   AF-A0A7Y5SVA1-F1
#
_cell.length_a   1.000
_cell.length_b   1.000
_cell.length_c   1.000
_cell.angle_alpha   90.00
_cell.angle_beta   90.00
_cell.angle_gamma   90.00
#
_symmetry.space_group_name_H-M   'P 1'
#
loop_
_entity.id
_entity.type
_entity.pdbx_description
1 polymer ?
#
loop_
_entity_poly.entity_id
_entity_poly.type
_entity_poly.pdbx_seq_one_letter_code
_entity_poly.pdbx_strand_id
1 'polypeptide(L)'
;MPADSTGQGVGVHVTVFGKHAGWPGSIEDIGLTCEPLTRAKRSLYLLGLGSNADSGAWDKVAPDERMASYPSIVLWKLGTSLVVGRLASARVGGGRADAQPMFACALVERMPHAWSVDTALPVLQSVESKAAQTSSPELVRLSVGEARRQLEDKALIDAARHEQSASNLGELIDHADLGPSRAGLLRVLGQLEKSRQASEGKGINLRVPRVLADPGRAALAWIEVVAGEVPAGTPILALAGPDRAWIDLVVGEPRATNLLCARMNEKGIPPATQNTSMPSDPGAANRRLDMLLREQGDAPAPAARRRVPMAVPVGIIALMLFGWWLFSGGPTPQPADQSAKGPEPTREAVHEPAGPGEGAVRAAIEQAQEAVERLRADAAGEGRAFDESLADRVRQAITRVEKQAATQNPSERAAQRRELAELHAAMEGVQSVAREKADESRQRLASMLDERARTPAFASEAMRRRWTREVRAIDPAAGWSAARARLDALEPVLANAEKSIQGATRIPMEGVPASVRPGMETLIARGTEEWIGRAGDAAASGASIEPSVSGARTWAAQVETILAQAQRIDTGLNGAFAPDEPVNDTVSMIAALREIQALNDPAAGEALRPLVQQLNDYVAIGELSNTGELAAIVRSGVNGGDPDKSRAIQAWLRLTSLAWPRDGADVREMIALHDLATNAANSFSPKRRPMLASRVNRATLHCATSFLNRCRTGREQTPMFEAMGRLGIEPSDEQSLPGWTRFNLERWRLGEAQQKCEGLDPVARVEALTNAANAFVEKIAEIEGAQTAGRGVRDALDPWASLDFEAVGPGKAGWRVEHVSRDAAEVTYARATGRVPEQRVTFRRLGRGGEANKVSYLATAETSVGVFAAGVAGVARSAGVRGQMPEPGPGEAESIQRLEAALSASFARGGVDPRRGVRSWDWGRRHDEFIVPAYPDSDPPSQGWMRHRPGMEGRSYFPQGATIAPPTWDSPMQYVSATAALTCARLMGCRLPTPDEWTAASGNPGPTNLRDPAWGVLMAHLDTLAGYQPEWPTAGIFVEKDAPRLLPTDDVHLVTEVVDGWAWLATTRVEGDRYAHIVGNVAEFVHEDAPGMEAMTDPTPEGAEAFLGNLERLRVIGGSALGGATTPGRPLAVDPAEAMEGFADVGFRLAFSAERSRVSASRALQRIEEAVGAVEMMDRPGDTPARE
;
A
#
# COMPACT_ATOMS: atom_id res chain seq x y z
N MET A 1 -4.53 20.29 -0.62
CA MET A 1 -3.49 19.29 -0.28
C MET A 1 -2.71 19.00 -1.55
N PRO A 2 -1.37 19.11 -1.58
CA PRO A 2 -0.60 18.77 -2.78
C PRO A 2 -0.58 17.25 -2.96
N ALA A 3 -0.84 16.78 -4.17
CA ALA A 3 -0.78 15.38 -4.55
C ALA A 3 0.66 14.86 -4.39
N ASP A 4 0.85 13.87 -3.54
CA ASP A 4 2.13 13.18 -3.37
C ASP A 4 2.46 12.43 -4.67
N SER A 5 3.58 12.77 -5.30
CA SER A 5 3.96 12.38 -6.67
C SER A 5 4.55 10.97 -6.81
N THR A 6 4.22 10.07 -5.88
CA THR A 6 4.58 8.65 -6.03
C THR A 6 3.57 8.01 -7.00
N GLY A 7 4.01 7.65 -8.20
CA GLY A 7 3.18 7.19 -9.33
C GLY A 7 2.48 5.83 -9.13
N GLN A 8 1.81 5.64 -8.01
CA GLN A 8 0.94 4.50 -7.76
C GLN A 8 -0.43 4.78 -8.38
N GLY A 9 -0.85 3.96 -9.34
CA GLY A 9 -2.16 4.05 -10.01
C GLY A 9 -3.34 3.74 -9.08
N VAL A 10 -4.57 4.04 -9.50
CA VAL A 10 -5.80 3.74 -8.73
C VAL A 10 -5.82 2.28 -8.24
N GLY A 11 -6.11 2.08 -6.96
CA GLY A 11 -6.09 0.76 -6.30
C GLY A 11 -7.50 0.30 -5.94
N VAL A 12 -7.92 -0.86 -6.45
CA VAL A 12 -9.16 -1.53 -6.02
C VAL A 12 -8.85 -2.99 -5.70
N HIS A 13 -9.14 -3.40 -4.47
CA HIS A 13 -8.88 -4.76 -3.99
C HIS A 13 -10.17 -5.36 -3.46
N VAL A 14 -10.54 -6.58 -3.88
CA VAL A 14 -11.79 -7.24 -3.48
C VAL A 14 -11.49 -8.49 -2.67
N THR A 15 -12.21 -8.68 -1.57
CA THR A 15 -12.09 -9.83 -0.67
C THR A 15 -13.45 -10.32 -0.18
N VAL A 16 -13.49 -11.58 0.23
CA VAL A 16 -14.61 -12.18 0.96
C VAL A 16 -14.06 -12.89 2.19
N PHE A 17 -14.68 -12.66 3.35
CA PHE A 17 -14.35 -13.35 4.61
C PHE A 17 -15.59 -13.55 5.47
N GLY A 18 -15.54 -14.48 6.42
CA GLY A 18 -16.67 -14.77 7.33
C GLY A 18 -17.01 -16.26 7.38
N LYS A 19 -18.26 -16.61 7.67
CA LYS A 19 -18.77 -17.98 7.54
C LYS A 19 -19.46 -18.18 6.18
N HIS A 20 -19.34 -19.37 5.61
CA HIS A 20 -20.01 -19.75 4.36
C HIS A 20 -20.19 -21.27 4.28
N ALA A 21 -21.25 -21.74 3.63
CA ALA A 21 -21.60 -23.16 3.58
C ALA A 21 -20.56 -24.05 2.89
N GLY A 22 -19.72 -23.47 2.03
CA GLY A 22 -18.64 -24.19 1.34
C GLY A 22 -17.39 -24.45 2.18
N TRP A 23 -17.27 -23.88 3.39
CA TRP A 23 -16.14 -24.13 4.28
C TRP A 23 -16.61 -24.72 5.61
N PRO A 24 -15.87 -25.69 6.19
CA PRO A 24 -16.18 -26.21 7.53
C PRO A 24 -15.97 -25.15 8.63
N GLY A 25 -15.15 -24.13 8.37
CA GLY A 25 -14.81 -23.07 9.30
C GLY A 25 -15.15 -21.68 8.76
N SER A 26 -14.25 -20.72 8.96
CA SER A 26 -14.30 -19.46 8.23
C SER A 26 -13.81 -19.65 6.79
N ILE A 27 -14.28 -18.80 5.89
CA ILE A 27 -13.72 -18.64 4.55
C ILE A 27 -12.21 -18.36 4.70
N GLU A 28 -11.41 -19.02 3.87
CA GLU A 28 -9.97 -18.79 3.75
C GLU A 28 -9.65 -17.34 3.32
N ASP A 29 -8.37 -17.00 3.27
CA ASP A 29 -7.90 -15.63 2.99
C ASP A 29 -8.02 -15.25 1.49
N ILE A 30 -9.25 -15.21 0.97
CA ILE A 30 -9.53 -14.87 -0.42
C ILE A 30 -9.42 -13.35 -0.62
N GLY A 31 -8.40 -12.91 -1.36
CA GLY A 31 -8.28 -11.51 -1.78
C GLY A 31 -7.80 -10.53 -0.69
N LEU A 32 -7.23 -11.04 0.41
CA LEU A 32 -6.58 -10.23 1.45
C LEU A 32 -5.17 -9.80 1.02
N THR A 33 -5.07 -9.06 -0.08
CA THR A 33 -3.77 -8.73 -0.71
C THR A 33 -3.07 -7.51 -0.12
N CYS A 34 -3.67 -6.84 0.86
CA CYS A 34 -3.15 -5.59 1.43
C CYS A 34 -3.57 -5.43 2.89
N GLU A 35 -2.76 -4.71 3.67
CA GLU A 35 -2.96 -4.53 5.11
C GLU A 35 -4.33 -3.94 5.50
N PRO A 36 -4.93 -2.96 4.78
CA PRO A 36 -6.25 -2.45 5.15
C PRO A 36 -7.37 -3.50 5.10
N LEU A 37 -7.30 -4.47 4.18
CA LEU A 37 -8.26 -5.57 4.10
C LEU A 37 -8.00 -6.64 5.18
N THR A 38 -6.74 -6.93 5.47
CA THR A 38 -6.36 -7.78 6.63
C THR A 38 -6.87 -7.17 7.94
N ARG A 39 -6.72 -5.85 8.10
CA ARG A 39 -7.27 -5.09 9.20
C ARG A 39 -8.80 -5.15 9.23
N ALA A 40 -9.49 -5.05 8.08
CA ALA A 40 -10.94 -5.21 8.00
C ALA A 40 -11.41 -6.59 8.46
N LYS A 41 -10.77 -7.67 8.02
CA LYS A 41 -11.09 -9.02 8.51
C LYS A 41 -10.86 -9.12 10.03
N ARG A 42 -9.74 -8.59 10.53
CA ARG A 42 -9.40 -8.65 11.95
C ARG A 42 -10.39 -7.87 12.82
N SER A 43 -10.64 -6.60 12.51
CA SER A 43 -11.45 -5.71 13.34
C SER A 43 -12.95 -5.94 13.18
N LEU A 44 -13.45 -6.15 11.95
CA LEU A 44 -14.89 -6.28 11.71
C LEU A 44 -15.40 -7.71 11.96
N TYR A 45 -14.62 -8.73 11.61
CA TYR A 45 -15.04 -10.12 11.76
C TYR A 45 -14.42 -10.78 13.00
N LEU A 46 -13.11 -10.99 13.06
CA LEU A 46 -12.48 -11.80 14.11
C LEU A 46 -12.68 -11.22 15.52
N LEU A 47 -12.35 -9.95 15.72
CA LEU A 47 -12.49 -9.25 17.01
C LEU A 47 -13.85 -8.57 17.19
N GLY A 48 -14.69 -8.65 16.15
CA GLY A 48 -15.92 -7.89 16.02
C GLY A 48 -17.15 -8.78 16.00
N LEU A 49 -17.80 -8.86 14.84
CA LEU A 49 -19.06 -9.56 14.66
C LEU A 49 -18.94 -11.08 14.86
N GLY A 50 -17.83 -11.69 14.45
CA GLY A 50 -17.55 -13.12 14.68
C GLY A 50 -17.45 -13.42 16.17
N SER A 51 -16.69 -12.61 16.92
CA SER A 51 -16.60 -12.71 18.38
C SER A 51 -17.96 -12.55 19.07
N ASN A 52 -18.81 -11.60 18.63
CA ASN A 52 -20.17 -11.45 19.15
C ASN A 52 -21.08 -12.66 18.83
N ALA A 53 -20.91 -13.26 17.65
CA ALA A 53 -21.64 -14.46 17.26
C ALA A 53 -21.22 -15.67 18.11
N ASP A 54 -19.91 -15.87 18.28
CA ASP A 54 -19.34 -17.02 18.97
C ASP A 54 -19.59 -16.96 20.48
N SER A 55 -19.55 -15.77 21.07
CA SER A 55 -19.81 -15.54 22.50
C SER A 55 -21.31 -15.51 22.88
N GLY A 56 -22.21 -15.59 21.88
CA GLY A 56 -23.66 -15.43 22.10
C GLY A 56 -23.99 -14.04 22.65
N ALA A 57 -23.23 -12.99 22.29
CA ALA A 57 -23.44 -11.65 22.85
C ALA A 57 -24.81 -11.08 22.45
N TRP A 58 -25.27 -11.37 21.22
CA TRP A 58 -26.61 -11.01 20.80
C TRP A 58 -27.68 -11.80 21.53
N ASP A 59 -27.41 -13.03 21.98
CA ASP A 59 -28.36 -13.85 22.75
C ASP A 59 -28.75 -13.23 24.09
N LYS A 60 -27.89 -12.34 24.59
CA LYS A 60 -28.11 -11.57 25.82
C LYS A 60 -28.91 -10.28 25.57
N VAL A 61 -29.08 -9.85 24.33
CA VAL A 61 -29.95 -8.70 23.97
C VAL A 61 -31.40 -9.15 24.02
N ALA A 62 -32.28 -8.33 24.61
CA ALA A 62 -33.70 -8.64 24.71
C ALA A 62 -34.29 -8.96 23.32
N PRO A 63 -35.16 -9.99 23.18
CA PRO A 63 -35.67 -10.41 21.88
C PRO A 63 -36.36 -9.30 21.08
N ASP A 64 -37.03 -8.37 21.76
CA ASP A 64 -37.71 -7.21 21.17
C ASP A 64 -36.80 -6.01 20.91
N GLU A 65 -35.53 -6.09 21.33
CA GLU A 65 -34.46 -5.15 20.97
C GLU A 65 -33.56 -5.69 19.85
N ARG A 66 -33.71 -6.97 19.50
CA ARG A 66 -32.86 -7.68 18.54
C ARG A 66 -33.45 -7.69 17.13
N MET A 67 -32.59 -7.54 16.12
CA MET A 67 -32.93 -7.71 14.72
C MET A 67 -32.56 -9.11 14.22
N ALA A 68 -33.42 -9.66 13.35
CA ALA A 68 -33.17 -10.93 12.69
C ALA A 68 -32.02 -10.86 11.68
N SER A 69 -31.88 -9.74 10.96
CA SER A 69 -30.90 -9.54 9.90
C SER A 69 -29.80 -8.54 10.27
N TYR A 70 -28.61 -8.79 9.72
CA TYR A 70 -27.50 -7.84 9.72
C TYR A 70 -27.80 -6.63 8.80
N PRO A 71 -27.14 -5.49 9.00
CA PRO A 71 -27.16 -4.40 8.03
C PRO A 71 -26.47 -4.90 6.76
N SER A 72 -27.04 -4.61 5.59
CA SER A 72 -26.53 -5.14 4.33
C SER A 72 -25.37 -4.33 3.75
N ILE A 73 -25.12 -3.11 4.24
CA ILE A 73 -24.10 -2.19 3.71
C ILE A 73 -23.14 -1.78 4.82
N VAL A 74 -21.84 -1.80 4.48
CA VAL A 74 -20.74 -1.46 5.37
C VAL A 74 -19.81 -0.50 4.66
N LEU A 75 -19.59 0.69 5.23
CA LEU A 75 -18.61 1.65 4.74
C LEU A 75 -17.61 1.92 5.86
N TRP A 76 -16.31 1.73 5.64
CA TRP A 76 -15.28 1.97 6.65
C TRP A 76 -14.17 2.86 6.09
N LYS A 77 -14.19 4.13 6.49
CA LYS A 77 -13.21 5.12 6.06
C LYS A 77 -11.91 4.95 6.85
N LEU A 78 -10.80 4.76 6.14
CA LEU A 78 -9.44 4.59 6.66
C LEU A 78 -8.54 5.65 6.02
N GLY A 79 -8.48 6.84 6.64
CA GLY A 79 -7.76 7.97 6.05
C GLY A 79 -8.41 8.45 4.75
N THR A 80 -7.68 8.32 3.63
CA THR A 80 -8.11 8.65 2.26
C THR A 80 -8.72 7.47 1.51
N SER A 81 -8.72 6.28 2.11
CA SER A 81 -9.24 5.06 1.49
C SER A 81 -10.59 4.67 2.11
N LEU A 82 -11.41 3.97 1.35
CA LEU A 82 -12.72 3.51 1.81
C LEU A 82 -12.84 2.00 1.59
N VAL A 83 -13.13 1.26 2.66
CA VAL A 83 -13.60 -0.12 2.55
C VAL A 83 -15.11 -0.08 2.38
N VAL A 84 -15.61 -0.52 1.23
CA VAL A 84 -17.04 -0.65 0.94
C VAL A 84 -17.41 -2.12 0.91
N GLY A 85 -18.52 -2.51 1.53
CA GLY A 85 -18.84 -3.92 1.70
C GLY A 85 -20.32 -4.23 1.82
N ARG A 86 -20.63 -5.50 1.56
CA ARG A 86 -21.91 -6.15 1.78
C ARG A 86 -21.77 -7.14 2.92
N LEU A 87 -22.65 -7.03 3.90
CA LEU A 87 -22.69 -7.93 5.05
C LEU A 87 -23.97 -8.79 4.96
N ALA A 88 -23.78 -10.10 4.90
CA ALA A 88 -24.85 -11.07 4.73
C ALA A 88 -24.90 -12.06 5.89
N SER A 89 -26.07 -12.69 6.00
CA SER A 89 -26.38 -13.79 6.91
C SER A 89 -26.09 -15.12 6.20
N ALA A 90 -25.01 -15.81 6.56
CA ALA A 90 -24.69 -17.13 6.04
C ALA A 90 -25.43 -18.24 6.80
N ARG A 91 -26.02 -19.17 6.06
CA ARG A 91 -26.57 -20.42 6.60
C ARG A 91 -25.45 -21.44 6.71
N VAL A 92 -25.05 -21.77 7.93
CA VAL A 92 -24.08 -22.84 8.19
C VAL A 92 -24.87 -24.10 8.56
N GLY A 93 -24.58 -25.22 7.89
CA GLY A 93 -25.21 -26.51 8.18
C GLY A 93 -24.84 -26.99 9.59
N GLY A 94 -25.70 -26.71 10.58
CA GLY A 94 -25.39 -27.04 11.98
C GLY A 94 -26.52 -26.82 12.98
N GLY A 95 -27.77 -26.60 12.53
CA GLY A 95 -28.94 -26.52 13.41
C GLY A 95 -29.05 -25.30 14.33
N ARG A 96 -28.00 -24.48 14.48
CA ARG A 96 -28.14 -23.16 15.11
C ARG A 96 -28.98 -22.26 14.20
N ALA A 97 -30.09 -21.77 14.72
CA ALA A 97 -31.01 -20.88 14.00
C ALA A 97 -30.38 -19.51 13.70
N ASP A 98 -29.29 -19.15 14.38
CA ASP A 98 -28.63 -17.86 14.22
C ASP A 98 -27.70 -17.83 13.01
N ALA A 99 -28.01 -16.89 12.11
CA ALA A 99 -27.18 -16.56 10.97
C ALA A 99 -25.79 -16.06 11.41
N GLN A 100 -24.75 -16.59 10.76
CA GLN A 100 -23.38 -16.15 10.96
C GLN A 100 -23.01 -15.05 9.94
N PRO A 101 -22.16 -14.08 10.27
CA PRO A 101 -21.84 -12.99 9.35
C PRO A 101 -20.88 -13.44 8.22
N MET A 102 -21.17 -12.99 7.00
CA MET A 102 -20.30 -13.09 5.83
C MET A 102 -20.12 -11.71 5.20
N PHE A 103 -18.90 -11.37 4.83
CA PHE A 103 -18.53 -10.11 4.21
C PHE A 103 -18.04 -10.31 2.79
N ALA A 104 -18.57 -9.52 1.86
CA ALA A 104 -17.96 -9.27 0.55
C ALA A 104 -17.61 -7.78 0.49
N CYS A 105 -16.32 -7.42 0.45
CA CYS A 105 -15.91 -6.02 0.47
C CYS A 105 -14.79 -5.71 -0.52
N ALA A 106 -14.64 -4.42 -0.81
CA ALA A 106 -13.55 -3.87 -1.59
C ALA A 106 -12.88 -2.71 -0.84
N LEU A 107 -11.56 -2.66 -0.88
CA LEU A 107 -10.79 -1.46 -0.58
C LEU A 107 -10.71 -0.63 -1.86
N VAL A 108 -11.13 0.63 -1.77
CA VAL A 108 -11.04 1.60 -2.86
C VAL A 108 -10.11 2.73 -2.45
N GLU A 109 -9.04 2.91 -3.22
CA GLU A 109 -7.99 3.92 -2.99
C GLU A 109 -7.96 4.91 -4.16
N ARG A 110 -7.81 6.21 -3.84
CA ARG A 110 -7.69 7.30 -4.83
C ARG A 110 -8.87 7.44 -5.80
N MET A 111 -10.05 6.94 -5.43
CA MET A 111 -11.30 7.25 -6.12
C MET A 111 -12.21 8.09 -5.23
N PRO A 112 -13.10 8.92 -5.80
CA PRO A 112 -14.15 9.59 -5.04
C PRO A 112 -14.96 8.56 -4.23
N HIS A 113 -15.26 8.83 -2.96
CA HIS A 113 -16.03 7.89 -2.14
C HIS A 113 -17.41 7.59 -2.73
N ALA A 114 -18.02 8.56 -3.42
CA ALA A 114 -19.27 8.38 -4.16
C ALA A 114 -19.17 7.26 -5.22
N TRP A 115 -18.03 7.15 -5.92
CA TRP A 115 -17.79 6.06 -6.87
C TRP A 115 -17.80 4.68 -6.18
N SER A 116 -17.28 4.60 -4.95
CA SER A 116 -17.30 3.35 -4.18
C SER A 116 -18.73 2.88 -3.89
N VAL A 117 -19.63 3.82 -3.61
CA VAL A 117 -21.05 3.52 -3.34
C VAL A 117 -21.79 3.21 -4.64
N ASP A 118 -21.64 4.03 -5.67
CA ASP A 118 -22.43 3.89 -6.91
C ASP A 118 -21.96 2.74 -7.79
N THR A 119 -20.65 2.47 -7.79
CA THR A 119 -20.02 1.54 -8.73
C THR A 119 -19.60 0.24 -8.06
N ALA A 120 -18.90 0.32 -6.92
CA ALA A 120 -18.35 -0.88 -6.27
C ALA A 120 -19.40 -1.66 -5.48
N LEU A 121 -20.29 -0.98 -4.74
CA LEU A 121 -21.30 -1.64 -3.91
C LEU A 121 -22.27 -2.54 -4.70
N PRO A 122 -22.79 -2.17 -5.90
CA PRO A 122 -23.63 -3.07 -6.70
C PRO A 122 -22.89 -4.32 -7.18
N VAL A 123 -21.60 -4.21 -7.51
CA VAL A 123 -20.78 -5.37 -7.89
C VAL A 123 -20.59 -6.31 -6.70
N LEU A 124 -20.33 -5.76 -5.51
CA LEU A 124 -20.22 -6.54 -4.28
C LEU A 124 -21.55 -7.21 -3.88
N GLN A 125 -22.70 -6.59 -4.18
CA GLN A 125 -24.01 -7.21 -3.98
C GLN A 125 -24.20 -8.43 -4.90
N SER A 126 -23.64 -8.40 -6.10
CA SER A 126 -23.60 -9.58 -6.98
C SER A 126 -22.74 -10.70 -6.39
N VAL A 127 -21.55 -10.36 -5.84
CA VAL A 127 -20.69 -11.33 -5.14
C VAL A 127 -21.40 -11.95 -3.94
N GLU A 128 -22.03 -11.13 -3.10
CA GLU A 128 -22.85 -11.56 -1.96
C GLU A 128 -23.93 -12.56 -2.39
N SER A 129 -24.69 -12.20 -3.44
CA SER A 129 -25.79 -13.02 -3.96
C SER A 129 -25.30 -14.35 -4.53
N LYS A 130 -24.22 -14.32 -5.33
CA LYS A 130 -23.59 -15.53 -5.90
C LYS A 130 -23.05 -16.44 -4.80
N ALA A 131 -22.37 -15.88 -3.79
CA ALA A 131 -21.87 -16.63 -2.65
C ALA A 131 -23.04 -17.26 -1.87
N ALA A 132 -24.09 -16.51 -1.55
CA ALA A 132 -25.25 -17.04 -0.83
C ALA A 132 -25.99 -18.19 -1.56
N GLN A 133 -25.86 -18.27 -2.90
CA GLN A 133 -26.50 -19.29 -3.73
C GLN A 133 -25.65 -20.55 -3.97
N THR A 134 -24.39 -20.57 -3.53
CA THR A 134 -23.47 -21.68 -3.78
C THR A 134 -22.91 -22.26 -2.48
N SER A 135 -22.60 -23.55 -2.49
CA SER A 135 -21.78 -24.20 -1.45
C SER A 135 -20.38 -24.57 -1.95
N SER A 136 -20.00 -24.14 -3.16
CA SER A 136 -18.65 -24.39 -3.71
C SER A 136 -17.70 -23.25 -3.37
N PRO A 137 -16.58 -23.53 -2.67
CA PRO A 137 -15.48 -22.57 -2.50
C PRO A 137 -14.97 -21.97 -3.81
N GLU A 138 -14.87 -22.78 -4.86
CA GLU A 138 -14.32 -22.41 -6.16
C GLU A 138 -15.20 -21.35 -6.85
N LEU A 139 -16.52 -21.49 -6.76
CA LEU A 139 -17.46 -20.51 -7.33
C LEU A 139 -17.41 -19.16 -6.58
N VAL A 140 -17.16 -19.18 -5.27
CA VAL A 140 -16.94 -17.95 -4.49
C VAL A 140 -15.62 -17.29 -4.92
N ARG A 141 -14.51 -18.04 -5.01
CA ARG A 141 -13.21 -17.52 -5.49
C ARG A 141 -13.34 -16.91 -6.90
N LEU A 142 -14.03 -17.61 -7.80
CA LEU A 142 -14.28 -17.13 -9.16
C LEU A 142 -15.07 -15.82 -9.16
N SER A 143 -16.13 -15.73 -8.35
CA SER A 143 -16.96 -14.52 -8.22
C SER A 143 -16.15 -13.33 -7.71
N VAL A 144 -15.24 -13.55 -6.75
CA VAL A 144 -14.32 -12.51 -6.24
C VAL A 144 -13.34 -12.06 -7.33
N GLY A 145 -12.73 -13.00 -8.06
CA GLY A 145 -11.80 -12.68 -9.14
C GLY A 145 -12.45 -11.98 -10.34
N GLU A 146 -13.73 -12.26 -10.63
CA GLU A 146 -14.53 -11.54 -11.63
C GLU A 146 -14.83 -10.11 -11.17
N ALA A 147 -15.32 -9.95 -9.94
CA ALA A 147 -15.63 -8.65 -9.36
C ALA A 147 -14.40 -7.74 -9.26
N ARG A 148 -13.24 -8.30 -8.88
CA ARG A 148 -11.97 -7.58 -8.84
C ARG A 148 -11.62 -6.99 -10.21
N ARG A 149 -11.55 -7.82 -11.25
CA ARG A 149 -11.25 -7.37 -12.62
C ARG A 149 -12.24 -6.31 -13.09
N GLN A 150 -13.54 -6.55 -12.88
CA GLN A 150 -14.58 -5.60 -13.25
C GLN A 150 -14.40 -4.23 -12.59
N LEU A 151 -14.02 -4.19 -11.30
CA LEU A 151 -13.83 -2.94 -10.59
C LEU A 151 -12.51 -2.25 -10.93
N GLU A 152 -11.43 -3.01 -11.14
CA GLU A 152 -10.14 -2.48 -11.63
C GLU A 152 -10.32 -1.81 -13.01
N ASP A 153 -11.03 -2.47 -13.95
CA ASP A 153 -11.30 -1.92 -15.28
C ASP A 153 -12.15 -0.63 -15.21
N LYS A 154 -13.22 -0.64 -14.41
CA LYS A 154 -14.08 0.55 -14.24
C LYS A 154 -13.33 1.70 -13.59
N ALA A 155 -12.51 1.41 -12.58
CA ALA A 155 -11.73 2.43 -11.90
C ALA A 155 -10.72 3.09 -12.84
N LEU A 156 -10.07 2.30 -13.72
CA LEU A 156 -9.17 2.82 -14.74
C LEU A 156 -9.87 3.74 -15.74
N ILE A 157 -11.08 3.37 -16.20
CA ILE A 157 -11.88 4.17 -17.14
C ILE A 157 -12.37 5.47 -16.50
N ASP A 158 -12.90 5.40 -15.28
CA ASP A 158 -13.52 6.55 -14.61
C ASP A 158 -12.47 7.50 -14.02
N ALA A 159 -11.30 6.99 -13.62
CA ALA A 159 -10.18 7.83 -13.21
C ALA A 159 -9.75 8.81 -14.32
N ALA A 160 -9.92 8.45 -15.59
CA ALA A 160 -9.65 9.35 -16.71
C ALA A 160 -10.70 10.46 -16.88
N ARG A 161 -11.89 10.32 -16.29
CA ARG A 161 -13.04 11.22 -16.53
C ARG A 161 -13.24 12.32 -15.50
N HIS A 162 -12.58 12.25 -14.34
CA HIS A 162 -12.52 13.29 -13.28
C HIS A 162 -13.72 14.26 -13.23
N GLU A 163 -14.94 13.74 -13.20
CA GLU A 163 -16.11 14.54 -12.84
C GLU A 163 -16.25 14.51 -11.32
N GLN A 164 -16.16 15.69 -10.69
CA GLN A 164 -16.46 15.85 -9.27
C GLN A 164 -17.89 15.37 -9.03
N SER A 165 -18.04 14.22 -8.36
CA SER A 165 -19.36 13.74 -7.95
C SER A 165 -19.96 14.74 -6.97
N ALA A 166 -21.19 15.18 -7.23
CA ALA A 166 -21.92 16.10 -6.36
C ALA A 166 -22.03 15.50 -4.96
N SER A 167 -21.71 16.31 -3.95
CA SER A 167 -21.92 15.94 -2.56
C SER A 167 -23.41 15.94 -2.23
N ASN A 168 -23.84 15.02 -1.37
CA ASN A 168 -25.21 15.00 -0.85
C ASN A 168 -25.31 15.67 0.54
N LEU A 169 -24.29 16.44 0.94
CA LEU A 169 -24.21 17.06 2.26
C LEU A 169 -25.35 18.08 2.49
N GLY A 170 -25.70 18.86 1.45
CA GLY A 170 -26.82 19.81 1.52
C GLY A 170 -28.15 19.14 1.86
N GLU A 171 -28.47 18.05 1.15
CA GLU A 171 -29.71 17.29 1.36
C GLU A 171 -29.76 16.66 2.77
N LEU A 172 -28.62 16.16 3.27
CA LEU A 172 -28.53 15.68 4.66
C LEU A 172 -28.84 16.78 5.66
N ILE A 173 -28.21 17.96 5.51
CA ILE A 173 -28.30 19.05 6.47
C ILE A 173 -29.72 19.63 6.56
N ASP A 174 -30.44 19.66 5.43
CA ASP A 174 -31.79 20.23 5.35
C ASP A 174 -32.91 19.18 5.61
N HIS A 175 -32.55 17.93 5.96
CA HIS A 175 -33.51 16.86 6.17
C HIS A 175 -34.42 17.10 7.39
N ALA A 176 -35.73 16.86 7.22
CA ALA A 176 -36.75 17.14 8.25
C ALA A 176 -36.54 16.38 9.57
N ASP A 177 -35.99 15.15 9.52
CA ASP A 177 -35.71 14.33 10.71
C ASP A 177 -34.59 14.91 11.61
N LEU A 178 -33.81 15.86 11.09
CA LEU A 178 -32.85 16.63 11.90
C LEU A 178 -33.52 17.80 12.63
N GLY A 179 -34.84 17.97 12.48
CA GLY A 179 -35.64 18.98 13.16
C GLY A 179 -35.37 20.41 12.67
N PRO A 180 -36.18 21.37 13.15
CA PRO A 180 -36.01 22.77 12.78
C PRO A 180 -34.63 23.27 13.22
N SER A 181 -34.03 24.12 12.39
CA SER A 181 -32.73 24.75 12.67
C SER A 181 -31.59 23.76 12.95
N ARG A 182 -31.63 22.55 12.35
CA ARG A 182 -30.58 21.53 12.47
C ARG A 182 -30.37 21.01 13.91
N ALA A 183 -31.38 21.12 14.77
CA ALA A 183 -31.27 20.78 16.20
C ALA A 183 -30.84 19.31 16.43
N GLY A 184 -31.34 18.38 15.63
CA GLY A 184 -30.96 16.97 15.64
C GLY A 184 -29.50 16.76 15.26
N LEU A 185 -29.00 17.46 14.24
CA LEU A 185 -27.59 17.42 13.85
C LEU A 185 -26.69 17.94 14.98
N LEU A 186 -27.07 19.06 15.59
CA LEU A 186 -26.34 19.60 16.74
C LEU A 186 -26.29 18.61 17.91
N ARG A 187 -27.36 17.83 18.17
CA ARG A 187 -27.32 16.77 19.19
C ARG A 187 -26.35 15.64 18.86
N VAL A 188 -26.29 15.22 17.60
CA VAL A 188 -25.30 14.24 17.13
C VAL A 188 -23.88 14.76 17.37
N LEU A 189 -23.61 16.02 17.02
CA LEU A 189 -22.31 16.66 17.23
C LEU A 189 -21.97 16.81 18.73
N GLY A 190 -22.95 17.18 19.55
CA GLY A 190 -22.77 17.28 21.01
C GLY A 190 -22.48 15.91 21.65
N GLN A 191 -23.11 14.84 21.17
CA GLN A 191 -22.79 13.49 21.62
C GLN A 191 -21.38 13.07 21.20
N LEU A 192 -20.98 13.37 19.96
CA LEU A 192 -19.62 13.11 19.48
C LEU A 192 -18.56 13.85 20.32
N GLU A 193 -18.81 15.12 20.66
CA GLU A 193 -17.93 15.93 21.53
C GLU A 193 -17.79 15.32 22.94
N LYS A 194 -18.91 14.99 23.59
CA LYS A 194 -18.91 14.36 24.92
C LYS A 194 -18.18 13.02 24.93
N SER A 195 -18.42 12.21 23.90
CA SER A 195 -17.77 10.91 23.80
C SER A 195 -16.27 11.04 23.58
N ARG A 196 -15.80 12.01 22.78
CA ARG A 196 -14.35 12.29 22.63
C ARG A 196 -13.67 12.62 23.95
N GLN A 197 -14.33 13.38 24.83
CA GLN A 197 -13.80 13.71 26.16
C GLN A 197 -13.74 12.48 27.09
N ALA A 198 -14.62 11.50 26.89
CA ALA A 198 -14.74 10.33 27.76
C ALA A 198 -13.90 9.11 27.31
N SER A 199 -13.41 9.09 26.07
CA SER A 199 -12.80 7.89 25.49
C SER A 199 -11.47 8.19 24.77
N GLU A 200 -10.38 8.31 25.53
CA GLU A 200 -9.04 8.16 24.94
C GLU A 200 -8.86 6.70 24.48
N GLY A 201 -9.06 6.45 23.19
CA GLY A 201 -8.76 5.18 22.52
C GLY A 201 -9.87 4.12 22.48
N LYS A 202 -11.10 4.41 22.92
CA LYS A 202 -12.26 3.50 22.72
C LYS A 202 -13.13 4.00 21.57
N GLY A 203 -13.53 3.11 20.66
CA GLY A 203 -14.48 3.45 19.60
C GLY A 203 -15.83 3.87 20.17
N ILE A 204 -16.48 4.85 19.54
CA ILE A 204 -17.76 5.43 19.96
C ILE A 204 -18.85 4.95 19.01
N ASN A 205 -19.97 4.44 19.52
CA ASN A 205 -21.13 4.12 18.71
C ASN A 205 -22.13 5.28 18.70
N LEU A 206 -22.60 5.68 17.52
CA LEU A 206 -23.62 6.70 17.31
C LEU A 206 -24.68 6.20 16.33
N ARG A 207 -25.95 6.25 16.70
CA ARG A 207 -27.04 5.98 15.76
C ARG A 207 -27.61 7.28 15.23
N VAL A 208 -27.68 7.42 13.91
CA VAL A 208 -28.13 8.65 13.23
C VAL A 208 -29.26 8.33 12.23
N PRO A 209 -30.17 9.26 11.91
CA PRO A 209 -31.27 8.97 10.98
C PRO A 209 -30.78 8.73 9.56
N ARG A 210 -31.48 7.89 8.80
CA ARG A 210 -31.24 7.69 7.36
C ARG A 210 -31.92 8.81 6.56
N VAL A 211 -31.19 9.90 6.38
CA VAL A 211 -31.64 11.15 5.72
C VAL A 211 -31.74 11.09 4.20
N LEU A 212 -31.20 10.06 3.54
CA LEU A 212 -31.29 9.88 2.09
C LEU A 212 -31.98 8.56 1.75
N ALA A 213 -32.66 8.52 0.61
CA ALA A 213 -33.38 7.31 0.17
C ALA A 213 -32.44 6.12 -0.07
N ASP A 214 -31.27 6.37 -0.68
CA ASP A 214 -30.25 5.34 -0.83
C ASP A 214 -29.43 5.18 0.48
N PRO A 215 -29.42 4.00 1.11
CA PRO A 215 -28.73 3.80 2.38
C PRO A 215 -27.20 3.93 2.28
N GLY A 216 -26.60 3.62 1.13
CA GLY A 216 -25.15 3.78 0.92
C GLY A 216 -24.75 5.25 0.86
N ARG A 217 -25.49 6.06 0.11
CA ARG A 217 -25.32 7.51 0.04
C ARG A 217 -25.62 8.18 1.38
N ALA A 218 -26.65 7.73 2.10
CA ALA A 218 -26.96 8.22 3.45
C ALA A 218 -25.79 7.98 4.41
N ALA A 219 -25.22 6.77 4.40
CA ALA A 219 -24.07 6.40 5.22
C ALA A 219 -22.83 7.22 4.85
N LEU A 220 -22.56 7.42 3.56
CA LEU A 220 -21.44 8.22 3.09
C LEU A 220 -21.56 9.69 3.52
N ALA A 221 -22.75 10.29 3.38
CA ALA A 221 -22.98 11.67 3.81
C ALA A 221 -22.72 11.85 5.31
N TRP A 222 -23.14 10.89 6.15
CA TRP A 222 -22.81 10.91 7.58
C TRP A 222 -21.32 10.72 7.88
N ILE A 223 -20.61 9.87 7.11
CA ILE A 223 -19.15 9.73 7.24
C ILE A 223 -18.47 11.06 6.95
N GLU A 224 -18.91 11.81 5.94
CA GLU A 224 -18.34 13.11 5.58
C GLU A 224 -18.56 14.16 6.68
N VAL A 225 -19.79 14.24 7.23
CA VAL A 225 -20.09 15.11 8.38
C VAL A 225 -19.18 14.79 9.57
N VAL A 226 -19.10 13.51 9.95
CA VAL A 226 -18.31 13.09 11.12
C VAL A 226 -16.82 13.25 10.88
N ALA A 227 -16.34 13.01 9.66
CA ALA A 227 -14.94 13.21 9.28
C ALA A 227 -14.47 14.66 9.44
N GLY A 228 -15.37 15.63 9.23
CA GLY A 228 -15.09 17.05 9.48
C GLY A 228 -14.95 17.40 10.97
N GLU A 229 -15.43 16.54 11.86
CA GLU A 229 -15.47 16.80 13.30
C GLU A 229 -14.45 15.97 14.09
N VAL A 230 -13.74 15.02 13.47
CA VAL A 230 -12.73 14.18 14.12
C VAL A 230 -11.34 14.41 13.52
N PRO A 231 -10.25 14.07 14.23
CA PRO A 231 -8.90 14.21 13.68
C PRO A 231 -8.74 13.42 12.37
N ALA A 232 -8.02 14.00 11.40
CA ALA A 232 -7.74 13.34 10.14
C ALA A 232 -7.10 11.95 10.38
N GLY A 233 -7.58 10.94 9.67
CA GLY A 233 -7.14 9.56 9.84
C GLY A 233 -7.92 8.74 10.87
N THR A 234 -8.78 9.36 11.68
CA THR A 234 -9.68 8.60 12.59
C THR A 234 -10.58 7.67 11.77
N PRO A 235 -10.60 6.35 12.05
CA PRO A 235 -11.48 5.42 11.34
C PRO A 235 -12.95 5.74 11.62
N ILE A 236 -13.79 5.67 10.57
CA ILE A 236 -15.24 5.85 10.72
C ILE A 236 -15.94 4.73 9.98
N LEU A 237 -16.58 3.84 10.73
CA LEU A 237 -17.40 2.75 10.21
C LEU A 237 -18.86 3.19 10.20
N ALA A 238 -19.56 2.97 9.09
CA ALA A 238 -21.01 3.13 8.97
C ALA A 238 -21.64 1.80 8.56
N LEU A 239 -22.70 1.43 9.27
CA LEU A 239 -23.51 0.25 8.99
C LEU A 239 -24.92 0.69 8.61
N ALA A 240 -25.36 0.30 7.41
CA ALA A 240 -26.63 0.73 6.85
C ALA A 240 -27.43 -0.47 6.30
N GLY A 241 -28.76 -0.36 6.32
CA GLY A 241 -29.64 -1.39 5.78
C GLY A 241 -30.86 -0.77 5.07
N PRO A 242 -31.41 -1.44 4.05
CA PRO A 242 -32.58 -0.96 3.32
C PRO A 242 -33.84 -0.90 4.21
N ASP A 243 -33.94 -1.79 5.19
CA ASP A 243 -35.10 -1.86 6.11
C ASP A 243 -34.90 -1.06 7.39
N ARG A 244 -33.87 -0.21 7.46
CA ARG A 244 -33.53 0.59 8.65
C ARG A 244 -33.76 2.07 8.36
N ALA A 245 -34.46 2.75 9.28
CA ALA A 245 -34.62 4.20 9.27
C ALA A 245 -33.40 4.95 9.84
N TRP A 246 -32.33 4.23 10.17
CA TRP A 246 -31.12 4.77 10.79
C TRP A 246 -29.84 4.17 10.19
N ILE A 247 -28.72 4.80 10.49
CA ILE A 247 -27.35 4.39 10.22
C ILE A 247 -26.62 4.27 11.56
N ASP A 248 -25.91 3.17 11.78
CA ASP A 248 -25.04 3.01 12.94
C ASP A 248 -23.61 3.41 12.56
N LEU A 249 -23.05 4.40 13.25
CA LEU A 249 -21.69 4.87 13.09
C LEU A 249 -20.82 4.37 14.24
N VAL A 250 -19.60 3.93 13.93
CA VAL A 250 -18.53 3.71 14.92
C VAL A 250 -17.37 4.63 14.58
N VAL A 251 -17.06 5.55 15.50
CA VAL A 251 -15.96 6.51 15.38
C VAL A 251 -14.77 6.02 16.19
N GLY A 252 -13.66 5.72 15.51
CA GLY A 252 -12.51 5.01 16.06
C GLY A 252 -12.44 3.55 15.61
N GLU A 253 -11.51 2.77 16.17
CA GLU A 253 -11.37 1.36 15.81
C GLU A 253 -12.58 0.55 16.31
N PRO A 254 -13.29 -0.18 15.44
CA PRO A 254 -14.46 -0.96 15.84
C PRO A 254 -14.04 -2.17 16.70
N ARG A 255 -14.74 -2.39 17.81
CA ARG A 255 -14.58 -3.53 18.71
C ARG A 255 -15.89 -4.31 18.83
N ALA A 256 -15.82 -5.54 19.37
CA ALA A 256 -16.99 -6.37 19.66
C ALA A 256 -18.15 -5.59 20.31
N THR A 257 -17.87 -4.80 21.37
CA THR A 257 -18.90 -4.01 22.07
C THR A 257 -19.55 -2.94 21.19
N ASN A 258 -18.79 -2.32 20.27
CA ASN A 258 -19.32 -1.32 19.36
C ASN A 258 -20.21 -1.95 18.27
N LEU A 259 -19.91 -3.19 17.87
CA LEU A 259 -20.60 -3.90 16.79
C LEU A 259 -21.83 -4.69 17.26
N LEU A 260 -22.20 -4.59 18.55
CA LEU A 260 -23.50 -5.08 19.02
C LEU A 260 -24.66 -4.40 18.28
N CYS A 261 -24.50 -3.11 17.91
CA CYS A 261 -25.47 -2.33 17.15
C CYS A 261 -25.91 -2.99 15.83
N ALA A 262 -25.07 -3.86 15.24
CA ALA A 262 -25.38 -4.54 13.99
C ALA A 262 -26.66 -5.40 14.08
N ARG A 263 -27.05 -5.88 15.26
CA ARG A 263 -28.32 -6.61 15.47
C ARG A 263 -29.24 -5.96 16.49
N MET A 264 -29.10 -4.67 16.79
CA MET A 264 -30.00 -3.96 17.71
C MET A 264 -30.92 -3.01 16.94
N ASN A 265 -32.21 -3.02 17.26
CA ASN A 265 -33.18 -2.08 16.73
C ASN A 265 -33.19 -0.76 17.52
N GLU A 266 -34.06 0.17 17.17
CA GLU A 266 -34.15 1.51 17.78
C GLU A 266 -34.40 1.47 19.30
N LYS A 267 -35.10 0.45 19.81
CA LYS A 267 -35.35 0.30 21.24
C LYS A 267 -34.06 0.00 22.01
N GLY A 268 -33.20 -0.87 21.47
CA GLY A 268 -31.94 -1.22 22.09
C GLY A 268 -30.88 -0.12 22.01
N ILE A 269 -30.87 0.66 20.91
CA ILE A 269 -30.01 1.84 20.76
C ILE A 269 -30.86 2.95 20.13
N PRO A 270 -31.26 3.99 20.88
CA PRO A 270 -32.03 5.10 20.33
C PRO A 270 -31.15 6.01 19.45
N PRO A 271 -31.72 6.72 18.46
CA PRO A 271 -30.99 7.67 17.63
C PRO A 271 -30.45 8.83 18.48
N ALA A 272 -29.22 9.25 18.20
CA ALA A 272 -28.56 10.38 18.85
C ALA A 272 -29.32 11.71 18.67
N THR A 273 -30.18 11.82 17.65
CA THR A 273 -31.08 12.97 17.47
C THR A 273 -32.14 13.09 18.56
N GLN A 274 -32.45 12.01 19.29
CA GLN A 274 -33.37 12.00 20.44
C GLN A 274 -32.66 12.31 21.77
N ASN A 275 -31.32 12.39 21.77
CA ASN A 275 -30.53 12.73 22.96
C ASN A 275 -30.72 14.21 23.33
N THR A 276 -30.75 14.54 24.62
CA THR A 276 -30.86 15.93 25.10
C THR A 276 -29.54 16.71 25.07
N SER A 277 -28.43 16.04 24.78
CA SER A 277 -27.09 16.62 24.78
C SER A 277 -26.84 17.53 23.58
N MET A 278 -26.61 18.82 23.82
CA MET A 278 -26.14 19.79 22.81
C MET A 278 -24.61 19.94 22.87
N PRO A 279 -23.95 20.45 21.80
CA PRO A 279 -22.53 20.80 21.83
C PRO A 279 -22.27 21.92 22.83
N SER A 280 -21.03 22.04 23.31
CA SER A 280 -20.65 23.12 24.24
C SER A 280 -20.77 24.52 23.60
N ASP A 281 -20.54 24.64 22.30
CA ASP A 281 -20.77 25.84 21.48
C ASP A 281 -21.57 25.50 20.19
N PRO A 282 -22.91 25.55 20.24
CA PRO A 282 -23.77 25.32 19.07
C PRO A 282 -23.52 26.32 17.92
N GLY A 283 -23.07 27.54 18.24
CA GLY A 283 -22.80 28.58 17.24
C GLY A 283 -21.55 28.27 16.43
N ALA A 284 -20.48 27.78 17.07
CA ALA A 284 -19.29 27.31 16.38
C ALA A 284 -19.58 26.08 15.50
N ALA A 285 -20.36 25.13 15.99
CA ALA A 285 -20.77 23.95 15.22
C ALA A 285 -21.53 24.35 13.94
N ASN A 286 -22.48 25.29 14.05
CA ASN A 286 -23.20 25.81 12.88
C ASN A 286 -22.30 26.52 11.87
N ARG A 287 -21.37 27.38 12.32
CA ARG A 287 -20.41 28.05 11.42
C ARG A 287 -19.51 27.05 10.70
N ARG A 288 -19.15 25.95 11.35
CA ARG A 288 -18.30 24.89 10.76
C ARG A 288 -19.08 24.07 9.73
N LEU A 289 -20.34 23.74 9.99
CA LEU A 289 -21.24 23.13 9.00
C LEU A 289 -21.43 24.02 7.76
N ASP A 290 -21.63 25.32 7.96
CA ASP A 290 -21.74 26.28 6.85
C ASP A 290 -20.42 26.37 6.05
N MET A 291 -19.27 26.15 6.70
CA MET A 291 -17.96 26.09 6.04
C MET A 291 -17.84 24.84 5.18
N LEU A 292 -18.24 23.66 5.69
CA LEU A 292 -18.25 22.41 4.92
C LEU A 292 -19.15 22.51 3.68
N LEU A 293 -20.34 23.14 3.80
CA LEU A 293 -21.22 23.41 2.67
C LEU A 293 -20.59 24.34 1.62
N ARG A 294 -19.79 25.33 2.04
CA ARG A 294 -19.09 26.24 1.13
C ARG A 294 -17.92 25.57 0.42
N GLU A 295 -17.17 24.74 1.13
CA GLU A 295 -16.02 24.02 0.57
C GLU A 295 -16.42 23.03 -0.52
N GLN A 296 -17.64 22.49 -0.46
CA GLN A 296 -18.17 21.58 -1.49
C GLN A 296 -18.85 22.28 -2.66
N GLY A 297 -18.90 23.62 -2.69
CA GLY A 297 -19.44 24.39 -3.81
C GLY A 297 -20.98 24.49 -3.85
N ASP A 298 -21.68 23.95 -2.84
CA ASP A 298 -23.15 23.91 -2.77
C ASP A 298 -23.78 25.16 -2.13
N ALA A 299 -22.98 26.14 -1.73
CA ALA A 299 -23.54 27.38 -1.19
C ALA A 299 -24.29 28.15 -2.30
N PRO A 300 -25.61 28.44 -2.15
CA PRO A 300 -26.34 29.23 -3.12
C PRO A 300 -25.68 30.60 -3.24
N ALA A 301 -25.24 30.96 -4.44
CA ALA A 301 -24.66 32.27 -4.71
C ALA A 301 -25.65 33.37 -4.25
N PRO A 302 -25.20 34.42 -3.54
CA PRO A 302 -26.09 35.52 -3.16
C PRO A 302 -26.71 36.11 -4.44
N ALA A 303 -28.04 36.15 -4.48
CA ALA A 303 -28.84 36.45 -5.65
C ALA A 303 -28.43 37.78 -6.34
N ALA A 304 -27.51 37.69 -7.29
CA ALA A 304 -27.18 38.77 -8.20
C ALA A 304 -28.21 38.79 -9.33
N ARG A 305 -29.09 39.80 -9.31
CA ARG A 305 -30.04 40.10 -10.38
C ARG A 305 -29.32 40.25 -11.72
N ARG A 306 -29.34 39.21 -12.57
CA ARG A 306 -28.96 39.29 -13.99
C ARG A 306 -30.20 39.19 -14.86
N ARG A 307 -30.33 40.18 -15.75
CA ARG A 307 -31.36 40.29 -16.78
C ARG A 307 -31.21 39.14 -17.78
N VAL A 308 -32.34 38.53 -18.13
CA VAL A 308 -32.51 37.48 -19.14
C VAL A 308 -32.36 38.09 -20.54
N PRO A 309 -31.54 37.53 -21.44
CA PRO A 309 -31.74 37.67 -22.88
C PRO A 309 -32.60 36.52 -23.40
N MET A 310 -33.51 36.87 -24.30
CA MET A 310 -34.50 35.99 -24.92
C MET A 310 -33.89 34.77 -25.64
N ALA A 311 -34.59 33.64 -25.50
CA ALA A 311 -34.40 32.43 -26.28
C ALA A 311 -34.83 32.63 -27.75
N VAL A 312 -34.05 32.07 -28.67
CA VAL A 312 -34.43 31.79 -30.07
C VAL A 312 -34.63 30.28 -30.19
N PRO A 313 -35.74 29.78 -30.74
CA PRO A 313 -36.04 28.35 -30.76
C PRO A 313 -35.27 27.60 -31.85
N VAL A 314 -34.80 26.42 -31.48
CA VAL A 314 -34.24 25.39 -32.35
C VAL A 314 -35.37 24.74 -33.14
N GLY A 315 -35.24 24.73 -34.47
CA GLY A 315 -36.08 23.93 -35.36
C GLY A 315 -35.42 23.77 -36.73
N ILE A 316 -35.23 22.52 -37.14
CA ILE A 316 -34.86 22.02 -38.49
C ILE A 316 -33.34 21.89 -38.76
N ILE A 317 -32.74 20.78 -38.29
CA ILE A 317 -31.63 20.08 -38.99
C ILE A 317 -31.89 18.57 -38.85
N ALA A 318 -32.71 18.03 -39.75
CA ALA A 318 -32.90 16.59 -39.96
C ALA A 318 -33.43 16.35 -41.39
N LEU A 319 -32.63 16.68 -42.41
CA LEU A 319 -32.78 16.27 -43.83
C LEU A 319 -31.78 17.07 -44.68
N MET A 320 -30.51 16.62 -44.84
CA MET A 320 -29.62 17.03 -45.95
C MET A 320 -28.25 16.32 -45.99
N LEU A 321 -28.17 15.00 -45.75
CA LEU A 321 -26.93 14.23 -46.02
C LEU A 321 -27.24 12.82 -46.57
N PHE A 322 -27.85 12.74 -47.75
CA PHE A 322 -27.85 11.53 -48.57
C PHE A 322 -28.05 11.93 -50.04
N GLY A 323 -26.97 12.00 -50.82
CA GLY A 323 -27.08 12.30 -52.26
C GLY A 323 -25.86 12.92 -52.92
N TRP A 324 -24.66 12.36 -52.75
CA TRP A 324 -23.55 12.65 -53.65
C TRP A 324 -22.64 11.44 -53.84
N TRP A 325 -23.19 10.41 -54.51
CA TRP A 325 -22.44 9.31 -55.10
C TRP A 325 -23.24 8.80 -56.29
N LEU A 326 -22.56 8.55 -57.42
CA LEU A 326 -23.06 8.25 -58.78
C LEU A 326 -23.34 9.47 -59.67
N PHE A 327 -22.32 9.95 -60.40
CA PHE A 327 -22.35 10.24 -61.84
C PHE A 327 -21.01 10.85 -62.28
N SER A 328 -20.11 10.03 -62.83
CA SER A 328 -18.96 10.47 -63.62
C SER A 328 -18.77 9.51 -64.81
N GLY A 329 -19.62 9.68 -65.82
CA GLY A 329 -19.37 9.20 -67.18
C GLY A 329 -19.12 10.41 -68.07
N GLY A 330 -18.03 10.39 -68.86
CA GLY A 330 -17.63 11.45 -69.79
C GLY A 330 -18.66 11.76 -70.88
N PRO A 331 -18.37 12.71 -71.80
CA PRO A 331 -17.26 12.55 -72.73
C PRO A 331 -16.47 13.83 -73.07
N THR A 332 -15.34 13.60 -73.73
CA THR A 332 -14.53 14.55 -74.53
C THR A 332 -15.35 15.24 -75.64
N PRO A 333 -14.89 16.40 -76.15
CA PRO A 333 -14.36 16.34 -77.52
C PRO A 333 -13.10 17.17 -77.80
N GLN A 334 -12.49 16.76 -78.92
CA GLN A 334 -11.31 17.23 -79.65
C GLN A 334 -11.29 18.71 -80.08
N PRO A 335 -10.11 19.21 -80.48
CA PRO A 335 -9.92 20.55 -81.03
C PRO A 335 -10.33 20.60 -82.51
N ALA A 336 -11.00 21.68 -82.92
CA ALA A 336 -11.31 21.97 -84.32
C ALA A 336 -10.33 23.01 -84.87
N ASP A 337 -9.49 22.53 -85.77
CA ASP A 337 -8.79 23.24 -86.83
C ASP A 337 -9.82 23.84 -87.82
N GLN A 338 -9.70 25.14 -88.14
CA GLN A 338 -10.35 25.76 -89.29
C GLN A 338 -9.41 26.80 -89.92
N SER A 339 -8.64 26.32 -90.89
CA SER A 339 -8.25 27.10 -92.07
C SER A 339 -9.38 27.09 -93.13
N ALA A 340 -9.26 27.98 -94.12
CA ALA A 340 -10.18 28.26 -95.26
C ALA A 340 -11.27 29.31 -94.96
N LYS A 341 -11.58 30.30 -95.80
CA LYS A 341 -11.20 30.63 -97.19
C LYS A 341 -11.63 32.08 -97.40
N GLY A 342 -10.77 32.91 -97.99
CA GLY A 342 -11.18 34.19 -98.55
C GLY A 342 -12.07 33.99 -99.78
N PRO A 343 -13.00 34.91 -100.08
CA PRO A 343 -13.54 35.06 -101.42
C PRO A 343 -12.65 35.98 -102.26
N GLU A 344 -12.37 35.51 -103.47
CA GLU A 344 -11.78 36.26 -104.58
C GLU A 344 -12.63 37.48 -105.01
N PRO A 345 -12.01 38.43 -105.75
CA PRO A 345 -12.54 39.77 -105.96
C PRO A 345 -13.50 39.84 -107.15
N THR A 346 -14.64 40.51 -106.95
CA THR A 346 -15.45 41.05 -108.05
C THR A 346 -14.86 42.38 -108.52
N ARG A 347 -14.39 42.39 -109.76
CA ARG A 347 -14.15 43.58 -110.59
C ARG A 347 -15.40 44.46 -110.63
N GLU A 348 -15.28 45.76 -110.33
CA GLU A 348 -16.18 46.76 -110.90
C GLU A 348 -15.57 48.18 -110.92
N ALA A 349 -15.61 48.75 -112.13
CA ALA A 349 -15.58 50.17 -112.52
C ALA A 349 -14.54 51.14 -111.92
N VAL A 350 -13.56 51.49 -112.75
CA VAL A 350 -12.79 52.74 -112.66
C VAL A 350 -13.74 53.91 -112.90
N HIS A 351 -14.08 54.64 -111.83
CA HIS A 351 -14.57 56.01 -111.89
C HIS A 351 -13.47 56.94 -111.36
N GLU A 352 -13.10 57.96 -112.13
CA GLU A 352 -12.23 59.05 -111.68
C GLU A 352 -12.80 59.68 -110.39
N PRO A 353 -12.00 59.86 -109.33
CA PRO A 353 -12.49 60.40 -108.08
C PRO A 353 -12.90 61.86 -108.25
N ALA A 354 -14.16 62.16 -107.94
CA ALA A 354 -14.57 63.53 -107.61
C ALA A 354 -13.75 63.98 -106.39
N GLY A 355 -13.00 65.08 -106.52
CA GLY A 355 -12.20 65.63 -105.42
C GLY A 355 -13.04 65.86 -104.15
N PRO A 356 -12.42 65.82 -102.96
CA PRO A 356 -13.13 65.83 -101.68
C PRO A 356 -14.06 67.05 -101.58
N GLY A 357 -15.34 66.79 -101.33
CA GLY A 357 -16.30 67.83 -101.01
C GLY A 357 -16.03 68.43 -99.63
N GLU A 358 -16.57 69.61 -99.36
CA GLU A 358 -16.40 70.34 -98.10
C GLU A 358 -16.70 69.49 -96.84
N GLY A 359 -17.67 68.57 -96.91
CA GLY A 359 -17.98 67.63 -95.84
C GLY A 359 -16.86 66.63 -95.51
N ALA A 360 -16.08 66.19 -96.51
CA ALA A 360 -14.93 65.29 -96.28
C ALA A 360 -13.78 66.02 -95.58
N VAL A 361 -13.54 67.30 -95.93
CA VAL A 361 -12.53 68.14 -95.26
C VAL A 361 -12.90 68.40 -93.81
N ARG A 362 -14.19 68.67 -93.52
CA ARG A 362 -14.67 68.84 -92.14
C ARG A 362 -14.49 67.58 -91.29
N ALA A 363 -14.85 66.42 -91.83
CA ALA A 363 -14.63 65.14 -91.16
C ALA A 363 -13.13 64.86 -90.92
N ALA A 364 -12.26 65.20 -91.88
CA ALA A 364 -10.81 65.07 -91.73
C ALA A 364 -10.24 65.99 -90.65
N ILE A 365 -10.78 67.21 -90.51
CA ILE A 365 -10.44 68.15 -89.43
C ILE A 365 -10.87 67.60 -88.07
N GLU A 366 -12.11 67.12 -87.92
CA GLU A 366 -12.61 66.56 -86.65
C GLU A 366 -11.76 65.35 -86.21
N GLN A 367 -11.45 64.45 -87.15
CA GLN A 367 -10.56 63.32 -86.89
C GLN A 367 -9.13 63.74 -86.55
N ALA A 368 -8.61 64.81 -87.17
CA ALA A 368 -7.29 65.35 -86.85
C ALA A 368 -7.27 66.01 -85.46
N GLN A 369 -8.34 66.73 -85.08
CA GLN A 369 -8.52 67.30 -83.74
C GLN A 369 -8.57 66.19 -82.69
N GLU A 370 -9.37 65.13 -82.92
CA GLU A 370 -9.46 64.00 -82.01
C GLU A 370 -8.10 63.28 -81.85
N ALA A 371 -7.37 63.06 -82.95
CA ALA A 371 -6.04 62.47 -82.90
C ALA A 371 -5.02 63.35 -82.14
N VAL A 372 -5.09 64.67 -82.31
CA VAL A 372 -4.25 65.65 -81.59
C VAL A 372 -4.57 65.68 -80.10
N GLU A 373 -5.84 65.70 -79.70
CA GLU A 373 -6.21 65.68 -78.28
C GLU A 373 -5.84 64.36 -77.59
N ARG A 374 -5.99 63.21 -78.29
CA ARG A 374 -5.50 61.92 -77.78
C ARG A 374 -3.98 61.93 -77.54
N LEU A 375 -3.21 62.48 -78.49
CA LEU A 375 -1.76 62.65 -78.32
C LEU A 375 -1.40 63.60 -77.19
N ARG A 376 -2.16 64.68 -77.00
CA ARG A 376 -1.96 65.62 -75.90
C ARG A 376 -2.22 64.93 -74.55
N ALA A 377 -3.27 64.12 -74.45
CA ALA A 377 -3.55 63.31 -73.27
C ALA A 377 -2.44 62.27 -73.00
N ASP A 378 -1.93 61.60 -74.05
CA ASP A 378 -0.82 60.66 -73.93
C ASP A 378 0.49 61.35 -73.53
N ALA A 379 0.81 62.51 -74.10
CA ALA A 379 2.00 63.29 -73.73
C ALA A 379 1.93 63.76 -72.27
N ALA A 380 0.76 64.26 -71.84
CA ALA A 380 0.51 64.62 -70.44
C ALA A 380 0.63 63.39 -69.51
N GLY A 381 0.06 62.25 -69.92
CA GLY A 381 0.18 60.98 -69.21
C GLY A 381 1.61 60.43 -69.17
N GLU A 382 2.42 60.68 -70.18
CA GLU A 382 3.85 60.34 -70.22
C GLU A 382 4.67 61.30 -69.33
N GLY A 383 4.20 62.54 -69.14
CA GLY A 383 4.93 63.63 -68.48
C GLY A 383 5.84 64.40 -69.43
N ARG A 384 5.55 64.38 -70.74
CA ARG A 384 6.28 65.09 -71.79
C ARG A 384 5.49 66.30 -72.30
N ALA A 385 6.21 67.29 -72.81
CA ALA A 385 5.59 68.41 -73.51
C ALA A 385 4.95 67.93 -74.81
N PHE A 386 3.70 68.35 -75.06
CA PHE A 386 3.00 68.11 -76.32
C PHE A 386 3.53 69.06 -77.41
N ASP A 387 3.69 68.55 -78.64
CA ASP A 387 4.11 69.36 -79.77
C ASP A 387 2.94 70.22 -80.29
N GLU A 388 2.87 71.46 -79.79
CA GLU A 388 1.82 72.41 -80.16
C GLU A 388 1.79 72.74 -81.66
N SER A 389 2.86 72.46 -82.42
CA SER A 389 2.87 72.72 -83.87
C SER A 389 1.83 71.88 -84.63
N LEU A 390 1.44 70.71 -84.10
CA LEU A 390 0.38 69.89 -84.67
C LEU A 390 -1.01 70.48 -84.42
N ALA A 391 -1.26 70.98 -83.20
CA ALA A 391 -2.50 71.67 -82.86
C ALA A 391 -2.62 73.02 -83.60
N ASP A 392 -1.50 73.74 -83.76
CA ASP A 392 -1.43 74.97 -84.57
C ASP A 392 -1.79 74.68 -86.04
N ARG A 393 -1.31 73.57 -86.61
CA ARG A 393 -1.63 73.16 -88.00
C ARG A 393 -3.12 72.86 -88.20
N VAL A 394 -3.76 72.17 -87.26
CA VAL A 394 -5.21 71.92 -87.30
C VAL A 394 -6.00 73.22 -87.12
N ARG A 395 -5.59 74.10 -86.20
CA ARG A 395 -6.20 75.43 -86.02
C ARG A 395 -6.10 76.28 -87.29
N GLN A 396 -4.94 76.32 -87.93
CA GLN A 396 -4.74 77.04 -89.20
C GLN A 396 -5.60 76.47 -90.33
N ALA A 397 -5.81 75.15 -90.37
CA ALA A 397 -6.67 74.49 -91.35
C ALA A 397 -8.16 74.83 -91.15
N ILE A 398 -8.63 74.86 -89.89
CA ILE A 398 -9.98 75.32 -89.53
C ILE A 398 -10.20 76.76 -90.00
N THR A 399 -9.28 77.68 -89.67
CA THR A 399 -9.37 79.08 -90.09
C THR A 399 -9.42 79.22 -91.62
N ARG A 400 -8.70 78.37 -92.36
CA ARG A 400 -8.68 78.39 -93.83
C ARG A 400 -9.98 77.89 -94.45
N VAL A 401 -10.58 76.82 -93.91
CA VAL A 401 -11.89 76.31 -94.37
C VAL A 401 -13.00 77.32 -94.09
N GLU A 402 -13.01 77.93 -92.90
CA GLU A 402 -13.97 78.98 -92.54
C GLU A 402 -13.87 80.20 -93.47
N LYS A 403 -12.65 80.59 -93.85
CA LYS A 403 -12.39 81.68 -94.79
C LYS A 403 -12.85 81.35 -96.22
N GLN A 404 -12.76 80.09 -96.64
CA GLN A 404 -13.23 79.64 -97.96
C GLN A 404 -14.77 79.54 -98.06
N ALA A 405 -15.45 79.09 -97.00
CA ALA A 405 -16.91 78.98 -96.96
C ALA A 405 -17.63 80.34 -97.16
N ALA A 406 -16.93 81.46 -96.93
CA ALA A 406 -17.44 82.82 -97.11
C ALA A 406 -17.42 83.34 -98.57
N THR A 407 -16.73 82.67 -99.50
CA THR A 407 -16.52 83.17 -100.88
C THR A 407 -17.49 82.54 -101.88
N GLN A 408 -18.51 83.29 -102.34
CA GLN A 408 -19.60 82.78 -103.21
C GLN A 408 -19.41 83.02 -104.73
N ASN A 409 -18.19 83.26 -105.22
CA ASN A 409 -17.96 83.62 -106.63
C ASN A 409 -17.89 82.39 -107.56
N PRO A 410 -18.80 82.21 -108.54
CA PRO A 410 -18.87 80.99 -109.38
C PRO A 410 -17.64 80.73 -110.26
N SER A 411 -16.84 81.75 -110.59
CA SER A 411 -15.63 81.63 -111.42
C SER A 411 -14.41 81.07 -110.67
N GLU A 412 -14.46 80.95 -109.34
CA GLU A 412 -13.35 80.49 -108.50
C GLU A 412 -13.47 79.03 -108.05
N ARG A 413 -14.55 78.34 -108.43
CA ARG A 413 -14.86 76.96 -108.01
C ARG A 413 -13.76 75.93 -108.34
N ALA A 414 -12.97 76.16 -109.40
CA ALA A 414 -11.84 75.29 -109.74
C ALA A 414 -10.61 75.50 -108.83
N ALA A 415 -10.38 76.73 -108.37
CA ALA A 415 -9.32 77.06 -107.41
C ALA A 415 -9.70 76.58 -105.99
N GLN A 416 -10.97 76.78 -105.59
CA GLN A 416 -11.50 76.26 -104.33
C GLN A 416 -11.37 74.74 -104.21
N ARG A 417 -11.64 73.99 -105.29
CA ARG A 417 -11.47 72.52 -105.28
C ARG A 417 -10.01 72.08 -105.11
N ARG A 418 -9.04 72.84 -105.66
CA ARG A 418 -7.61 72.55 -105.46
C ARG A 418 -7.19 72.84 -104.03
N GLU A 419 -7.59 73.98 -103.50
CA GLU A 419 -7.25 74.37 -102.13
C GLU A 419 -7.94 73.47 -101.09
N LEU A 420 -9.19 73.04 -101.31
CA LEU A 420 -9.85 72.03 -100.46
C LEU A 420 -9.16 70.65 -100.54
N ALA A 421 -8.65 70.26 -101.71
CA ALA A 421 -7.86 69.04 -101.85
C ALA A 421 -6.49 69.14 -101.16
N GLU A 422 -5.82 70.31 -101.23
CA GLU A 422 -4.58 70.59 -100.50
C GLU A 422 -4.80 70.59 -98.98
N LEU A 423 -5.94 71.12 -98.52
CA LEU A 423 -6.30 71.19 -97.11
C LEU A 423 -6.70 69.80 -96.58
N HIS A 424 -7.42 69.01 -97.37
CA HIS A 424 -7.64 67.59 -97.10
C HIS A 424 -6.31 66.83 -96.97
N ALA A 425 -5.41 66.98 -97.95
CA ALA A 425 -4.09 66.36 -97.92
C ALA A 425 -3.23 66.83 -96.74
N ALA A 426 -3.34 68.10 -96.34
CA ALA A 426 -2.67 68.64 -95.16
C ALA A 426 -3.24 68.04 -93.86
N MET A 427 -4.55 67.83 -93.77
CA MET A 427 -5.18 67.15 -92.63
C MET A 427 -4.88 65.66 -92.60
N GLU A 428 -4.85 64.98 -93.73
CA GLU A 428 -4.32 63.61 -93.85
C GLU A 428 -2.85 63.56 -93.41
N GLY A 429 -2.05 64.57 -93.76
CA GLY A 429 -0.67 64.73 -93.29
C GLY A 429 -0.57 64.90 -91.77
N VAL A 430 -1.42 65.74 -91.17
CA VAL A 430 -1.48 65.89 -89.71
C VAL A 430 -1.95 64.60 -89.03
N GLN A 431 -2.97 63.93 -89.57
CA GLN A 431 -3.42 62.62 -89.08
C GLN A 431 -2.34 61.56 -89.21
N SER A 432 -1.57 61.55 -90.30
CA SER A 432 -0.45 60.63 -90.50
C SER A 432 0.63 60.85 -89.46
N VAL A 433 1.06 62.10 -89.25
CA VAL A 433 2.05 62.44 -88.21
C VAL A 433 1.49 62.15 -86.82
N ALA A 434 0.20 62.39 -86.59
CA ALA A 434 -0.44 62.09 -85.31
C ALA A 434 -0.50 60.57 -85.04
N ARG A 435 -0.79 59.75 -86.06
CA ARG A 435 -0.74 58.28 -85.96
C ARG A 435 0.66 57.78 -85.70
N GLU A 436 1.66 58.30 -86.42
CA GLU A 436 3.07 57.97 -86.21
C GLU A 436 3.51 58.32 -84.78
N LYS A 437 3.18 59.52 -84.28
CA LYS A 437 3.48 59.92 -82.91
C LYS A 437 2.71 59.11 -81.86
N ALA A 438 1.50 58.64 -82.18
CA ALA A 438 0.72 57.78 -81.32
C ALA A 438 1.32 56.36 -81.28
N ASP A 439 1.83 55.86 -82.40
CA ASP A 439 2.57 54.60 -82.50
C ASP A 439 3.87 54.65 -81.69
N GLU A 440 4.65 55.73 -81.83
CA GLU A 440 5.85 55.96 -81.03
C GLU A 440 5.51 56.02 -79.52
N SER A 441 4.44 56.73 -79.15
CA SER A 441 3.97 56.83 -77.76
C SER A 441 3.56 55.44 -77.22
N ARG A 442 2.80 54.67 -78.00
CA ARG A 442 2.41 53.28 -77.67
C ARG A 442 3.62 52.37 -77.52
N GLN A 443 4.64 52.50 -78.37
CA GLN A 443 5.86 51.71 -78.28
C GLN A 443 6.69 52.04 -77.03
N ARG A 444 6.72 53.31 -76.62
CA ARG A 444 7.33 53.72 -75.34
C ARG A 444 6.55 53.20 -74.15
N LEU A 445 5.22 53.27 -74.19
CA LEU A 445 4.36 52.71 -73.14
C LEU A 445 4.56 51.20 -73.02
N ALA A 446 4.59 50.47 -74.14
CA ALA A 446 4.87 49.03 -74.16
C ALA A 446 6.26 48.69 -73.59
N SER A 447 7.28 49.49 -73.91
CA SER A 447 8.63 49.33 -73.34
C SER A 447 8.63 49.55 -71.83
N MET A 448 7.95 50.59 -71.33
CA MET A 448 7.81 50.87 -69.89
C MET A 448 7.08 49.75 -69.16
N LEU A 449 6.01 49.21 -69.74
CA LEU A 449 5.28 48.06 -69.19
C LEU A 449 6.15 46.80 -69.14
N ASP A 450 6.95 46.50 -70.18
CA ASP A 450 7.85 45.34 -70.13
C ASP A 450 8.99 45.53 -69.12
N GLU A 451 9.55 46.74 -69.00
CA GLU A 451 10.54 47.06 -67.96
C GLU A 451 9.96 46.88 -66.55
N ARG A 452 8.75 47.38 -66.30
CA ARG A 452 8.04 47.17 -65.04
C ARG A 452 7.69 45.71 -64.80
N ALA A 453 7.34 44.95 -65.83
CA ALA A 453 7.05 43.53 -65.71
C ALA A 453 8.30 42.71 -65.33
N ARG A 454 9.51 43.17 -65.72
CA ARG A 454 10.80 42.53 -65.40
C ARG A 454 11.33 42.89 -64.01
N THR A 455 10.86 43.97 -63.40
CA THR A 455 11.34 44.49 -62.11
C THR A 455 10.24 44.52 -61.04
N PRO A 456 9.60 43.38 -60.71
CA PRO A 456 8.58 43.33 -59.68
C PRO A 456 9.15 43.66 -58.28
N ALA A 457 8.44 44.45 -57.50
CA ALA A 457 8.82 44.85 -56.14
C ALA A 457 8.42 43.83 -55.04
N PHE A 458 8.05 42.61 -55.42
CA PHE A 458 7.51 41.58 -54.51
C PHE A 458 8.59 40.58 -54.09
N ALA A 459 8.51 40.08 -52.86
CA ALA A 459 9.52 39.16 -52.31
C ALA A 459 9.30 37.71 -52.80
N SER A 460 8.05 37.28 -52.84
CA SER A 460 7.62 35.95 -53.27
C SER A 460 7.76 35.76 -54.78
N GLU A 461 8.12 34.54 -55.18
CA GLU A 461 8.16 34.14 -56.58
C GLU A 461 6.75 34.03 -57.17
N ALA A 462 5.76 33.65 -56.35
CA ALA A 462 4.35 33.59 -56.77
C ALA A 462 3.81 34.98 -57.14
N MET A 463 4.06 36.00 -56.30
CA MET A 463 3.58 37.36 -56.57
C MET A 463 4.37 38.03 -57.70
N ARG A 464 5.68 37.79 -57.80
CA ARG A 464 6.50 38.25 -58.94
C ARG A 464 5.93 37.74 -60.27
N ARG A 465 5.62 36.45 -60.37
CA ARG A 465 4.98 35.87 -61.57
C ARG A 465 3.59 36.45 -61.85
N ARG A 466 2.79 36.72 -60.81
CA ARG A 466 1.47 37.35 -60.98
C ARG A 466 1.62 38.78 -61.50
N TRP A 467 2.49 39.59 -60.91
CA TRP A 467 2.78 40.95 -61.37
C TRP A 467 3.18 40.98 -62.84
N THR A 468 4.17 40.19 -63.24
CA THR A 468 4.64 40.14 -64.64
C THR A 468 3.49 39.83 -65.60
N ARG A 469 2.61 38.88 -65.25
CA ARG A 469 1.45 38.50 -66.05
C ARG A 469 0.42 39.63 -66.17
N GLU A 470 0.08 40.28 -65.06
CA GLU A 470 -0.93 41.35 -65.03
C GLU A 470 -0.44 42.63 -65.70
N VAL A 471 0.82 43.01 -65.52
CA VAL A 471 1.43 44.17 -66.20
C VAL A 471 1.45 43.96 -67.71
N ARG A 472 1.76 42.75 -68.18
CA ARG A 472 1.73 42.39 -69.61
C ARG A 472 0.32 42.33 -70.21
N ALA A 473 -0.71 42.22 -69.38
CA ALA A 473 -2.11 42.23 -69.82
C ALA A 473 -2.66 43.65 -70.00
N ILE A 474 -1.93 44.70 -69.59
CA ILE A 474 -2.34 46.09 -69.79
C ILE A 474 -2.19 46.43 -71.27
N ASP A 475 -3.30 46.75 -71.94
CA ASP A 475 -3.32 47.14 -73.35
C ASP A 475 -2.64 48.51 -73.54
N PRO A 476 -1.49 48.60 -74.25
CA PRO A 476 -0.85 49.88 -74.53
C PRO A 476 -1.72 50.81 -75.39
N ALA A 477 -2.73 50.30 -76.11
CA ALA A 477 -3.64 51.12 -76.89
C ALA A 477 -4.63 51.93 -76.04
N ALA A 478 -4.79 51.61 -74.75
CA ALA A 478 -5.63 52.38 -73.82
C ALA A 478 -5.01 53.73 -73.40
N GLY A 479 -3.74 53.99 -73.75
CA GLY A 479 -3.04 55.25 -73.47
C GLY A 479 -2.35 55.29 -72.10
N TRP A 480 -1.47 56.27 -71.93
CA TRP A 480 -0.58 56.36 -70.74
C TRP A 480 -1.33 56.51 -69.42
N SER A 481 -2.38 57.35 -69.41
CA SER A 481 -3.15 57.63 -68.20
C SER A 481 -3.87 56.38 -67.68
N ALA A 482 -4.50 55.61 -68.57
CA ALA A 482 -5.18 54.37 -68.21
C ALA A 482 -4.20 53.29 -67.73
N ALA A 483 -3.05 53.15 -68.41
CA ALA A 483 -2.02 52.20 -68.03
C ALA A 483 -1.41 52.51 -66.65
N ARG A 484 -1.06 53.78 -66.38
CA ARG A 484 -0.57 54.21 -65.05
C ARG A 484 -1.61 54.03 -63.97
N ALA A 485 -2.85 54.45 -64.21
CA ALA A 485 -3.94 54.24 -63.26
C ALA A 485 -4.14 52.76 -62.92
N ARG A 486 -3.99 51.87 -63.91
CA ARG A 486 -4.07 50.42 -63.67
C ARG A 486 -2.87 49.90 -62.87
N LEU A 487 -1.65 50.34 -63.16
CA LEU A 487 -0.45 49.98 -62.40
C LEU A 487 -0.55 50.46 -60.94
N ASP A 488 -0.87 51.74 -60.74
CA ASP A 488 -1.02 52.37 -59.43
C ASP A 488 -2.13 51.73 -58.60
N ALA A 489 -3.17 51.19 -59.25
CA ALA A 489 -4.21 50.42 -58.58
C ALA A 489 -3.78 48.98 -58.27
N LEU A 490 -2.99 48.34 -59.14
CA LEU A 490 -2.62 46.93 -59.02
C LEU A 490 -1.53 46.70 -57.96
N GLU A 491 -0.48 47.53 -57.96
CA GLU A 491 0.69 47.40 -57.08
C GLU A 491 0.33 47.35 -55.58
N PRO A 492 -0.45 48.30 -55.00
CA PRO A 492 -0.79 48.27 -53.58
C PRO A 492 -1.70 47.10 -53.21
N VAL A 493 -2.58 46.65 -54.11
CA VAL A 493 -3.49 45.53 -53.83
C VAL A 493 -2.71 44.21 -53.77
N LEU A 494 -1.79 43.99 -54.71
CA LEU A 494 -0.91 42.81 -54.69
C LEU A 494 0.06 42.84 -53.51
N ALA A 495 0.62 44.00 -53.17
CA ALA A 495 1.49 44.17 -52.00
C ALA A 495 0.74 43.86 -50.70
N ASN A 496 -0.51 44.35 -50.58
CA ASN A 496 -1.35 44.05 -49.44
C ASN A 496 -1.72 42.56 -49.35
N ALA A 497 -1.98 41.90 -50.48
CA ALA A 497 -2.25 40.47 -50.54
C ALA A 497 -1.04 39.64 -50.06
N GLU A 498 0.16 39.93 -50.57
CA GLU A 498 1.40 39.26 -50.14
C GLU A 498 1.63 39.44 -48.63
N LYS A 499 1.57 40.69 -48.14
CA LYS A 499 1.76 41.00 -46.71
C LYS A 499 0.73 40.32 -45.82
N SER A 500 -0.53 40.26 -46.25
CA SER A 500 -1.61 39.63 -45.49
C SER A 500 -1.41 38.12 -45.35
N ILE A 501 -0.96 37.45 -46.42
CA ILE A 501 -0.65 36.01 -46.36
C ILE A 501 0.60 35.75 -45.53
N GLN A 502 1.69 36.52 -45.72
CA GLN A 502 2.90 36.38 -44.90
C GLN A 502 2.62 36.54 -43.39
N GLY A 503 1.70 37.43 -43.02
CA GLY A 503 1.23 37.57 -41.65
C GLY A 503 0.38 36.38 -41.19
N ALA A 504 -0.45 35.82 -42.06
CA ALA A 504 -1.32 34.68 -41.77
C ALA A 504 -0.59 33.33 -41.69
N THR A 505 0.56 33.18 -42.36
CA THR A 505 1.36 31.94 -42.39
C THR A 505 2.57 31.96 -41.47
N ARG A 506 2.66 32.93 -40.55
CA ARG A 506 3.77 33.05 -39.62
C ARG A 506 3.66 31.99 -38.51
N ILE A 507 4.36 30.87 -38.69
CA ILE A 507 4.39 29.74 -37.76
C ILE A 507 5.68 29.80 -36.93
N PRO A 508 5.62 29.75 -35.59
CA PRO A 508 6.81 29.72 -34.74
C PRO A 508 7.57 28.38 -34.88
N MET A 509 8.89 28.45 -35.06
CA MET A 509 9.77 27.27 -35.18
C MET A 509 10.51 26.94 -33.87
N GLU A 510 10.17 27.62 -32.77
CA GLU A 510 10.75 27.35 -31.46
C GLU A 510 10.24 26.01 -30.91
N GLY A 511 11.16 25.17 -30.42
CA GLY A 511 10.83 23.82 -29.93
C GLY A 511 10.68 22.73 -31.00
N VAL A 512 10.80 23.06 -32.30
CA VAL A 512 10.75 22.06 -33.38
C VAL A 512 12.00 21.17 -33.34
N PRO A 513 11.85 19.83 -33.31
CA PRO A 513 12.98 18.91 -33.26
C PRO A 513 13.97 19.14 -34.41
N ALA A 514 15.27 19.07 -34.10
CA ALA A 514 16.33 19.33 -35.07
C ALA A 514 16.26 18.39 -36.29
N SER A 515 15.77 17.17 -36.09
CA SER A 515 15.63 16.13 -37.13
C SER A 515 14.56 16.46 -38.18
N VAL A 516 13.51 17.21 -37.82
CA VAL A 516 12.39 17.54 -38.72
C VAL A 516 12.36 18.99 -39.17
N ARG A 517 13.11 19.87 -38.48
CA ARG A 517 13.15 21.31 -38.76
C ARG A 517 13.38 21.65 -40.26
N PRO A 518 14.36 21.08 -40.98
CA PRO A 518 14.58 21.43 -42.38
C PRO A 518 13.38 21.08 -43.29
N GLY A 519 12.73 19.94 -43.01
CA GLY A 519 11.53 19.52 -43.73
C GLY A 519 10.35 20.45 -43.46
N MET A 520 10.17 20.88 -42.21
CA MET A 520 9.10 21.80 -41.82
C MET A 520 9.30 23.21 -42.37
N GLU A 521 10.53 23.72 -42.40
CA GLU A 521 10.85 25.01 -43.04
C GLU A 521 10.50 24.97 -44.54
N THR A 522 10.82 23.86 -45.21
CA THR A 522 10.48 23.64 -46.62
C THR A 522 8.97 23.58 -46.84
N LEU A 523 8.23 22.86 -45.99
CA LEU A 523 6.76 22.80 -46.02
C LEU A 523 6.14 24.19 -45.85
N ILE A 524 6.60 24.96 -44.86
CA ILE A 524 6.07 26.29 -44.55
C ILE A 524 6.35 27.27 -45.69
N ALA A 525 7.57 27.26 -46.23
CA ALA A 525 7.93 28.12 -47.36
C ALA A 525 7.07 27.80 -48.60
N ARG A 526 6.90 26.51 -48.92
CA ARG A 526 6.09 26.07 -50.06
C ARG A 526 4.61 26.44 -49.90
N GLY A 527 4.02 26.17 -48.73
CA GLY A 527 2.60 26.47 -48.48
C GLY A 527 2.34 27.97 -48.45
N THR A 528 3.27 28.76 -47.92
CA THR A 528 3.20 30.24 -47.97
C THR A 528 3.18 30.73 -49.43
N GLU A 529 4.05 30.21 -50.30
CA GLU A 529 4.04 30.59 -51.72
C GLU A 529 2.76 30.20 -52.45
N GLU A 530 2.19 29.05 -52.13
CA GLU A 530 0.93 28.63 -52.73
C GLU A 530 -0.22 29.57 -52.35
N TRP A 531 -0.35 29.92 -51.07
CA TRP A 531 -1.39 30.83 -50.59
C TRP A 531 -1.18 32.27 -51.08
N ILE A 532 0.07 32.73 -51.20
CA ILE A 532 0.41 34.02 -51.82
C ILE A 532 -0.04 34.02 -53.29
N GLY A 533 0.20 32.93 -54.02
CA GLY A 533 -0.28 32.78 -55.40
C GLY A 533 -1.81 32.92 -55.51
N ARG A 534 -2.56 32.20 -54.67
CA ARG A 534 -4.03 32.27 -54.64
C ARG A 534 -4.55 33.67 -54.26
N ALA A 535 -3.93 34.32 -53.28
CA ALA A 535 -4.28 35.69 -52.89
C ALA A 535 -3.95 36.69 -54.00
N GLY A 536 -2.83 36.51 -54.71
CA GLY A 536 -2.46 37.32 -55.86
C GLY A 536 -3.43 37.17 -57.04
N ASP A 537 -3.91 35.95 -57.31
CA ASP A 537 -4.93 35.71 -58.32
C ASP A 537 -6.27 36.40 -57.95
N ALA A 538 -6.72 36.28 -56.70
CA ALA A 538 -7.93 36.96 -56.21
C ALA A 538 -7.79 38.49 -56.30
N ALA A 539 -6.71 39.04 -55.76
CA ALA A 539 -6.42 40.48 -55.76
C ALA A 539 -6.42 41.09 -57.17
N ALA A 540 -5.74 40.45 -58.13
CA ALA A 540 -5.65 40.94 -59.50
C ALA A 540 -7.01 40.92 -60.24
N SER A 541 -7.86 39.95 -59.92
CA SER A 541 -9.23 39.87 -60.47
C SER A 541 -10.22 40.83 -59.81
N GLY A 542 -9.80 41.55 -58.76
CA GLY A 542 -10.67 42.40 -57.95
C GLY A 542 -11.55 41.63 -56.96
N ALA A 543 -11.35 40.31 -56.82
CA ALA A 543 -12.02 39.50 -55.82
C ALA A 543 -11.44 39.76 -54.42
N SER A 544 -12.25 39.51 -53.38
CA SER A 544 -11.78 39.58 -52.00
C SER A 544 -10.66 38.56 -51.74
N ILE A 545 -9.59 38.99 -51.08
CA ILE A 545 -8.48 38.11 -50.65
C ILE A 545 -8.79 37.39 -49.33
N GLU A 546 -9.86 37.75 -48.64
CA GLU A 546 -10.21 37.22 -47.31
C GLU A 546 -10.35 35.68 -47.29
N PRO A 547 -10.94 35.01 -48.30
CA PRO A 547 -10.97 33.55 -48.35
C PRO A 547 -9.57 32.93 -48.38
N SER A 548 -8.62 33.53 -49.10
CA SER A 548 -7.23 33.07 -49.15
C SER A 548 -6.51 33.29 -47.82
N VAL A 549 -6.76 34.43 -47.16
CA VAL A 549 -6.20 34.72 -45.83
C VAL A 549 -6.76 33.76 -44.77
N SER A 550 -8.06 33.51 -44.77
CA SER A 550 -8.72 32.56 -43.88
C SER A 550 -8.22 31.13 -44.10
N GLY A 551 -8.08 30.72 -45.37
CA GLY A 551 -7.50 29.42 -45.74
C GLY A 551 -6.04 29.27 -45.29
N ALA A 552 -5.22 30.31 -45.48
CA ALA A 552 -3.84 30.35 -45.01
C ALA A 552 -3.72 30.24 -43.49
N ARG A 553 -4.58 30.93 -42.71
CA ARG A 553 -4.64 30.79 -41.25
C ARG A 553 -5.03 29.38 -40.82
N THR A 554 -6.02 28.79 -41.50
CA THR A 554 -6.48 27.42 -41.20
C THR A 554 -5.35 26.42 -41.45
N TRP A 555 -4.66 26.54 -42.58
CA TRP A 555 -3.49 25.73 -42.90
C TRP A 555 -2.35 25.95 -41.89
N ALA A 556 -2.06 27.20 -41.51
CA ALA A 556 -1.03 27.48 -40.51
C ALA A 556 -1.34 26.82 -39.15
N ALA A 557 -2.59 26.87 -38.69
CA ALA A 557 -3.03 26.19 -37.48
C ALA A 557 -2.90 24.65 -37.57
N GLN A 558 -3.11 24.07 -38.76
CA GLN A 558 -2.85 22.64 -39.00
C GLN A 558 -1.35 22.32 -38.90
N VAL A 559 -0.49 23.16 -39.47
CA VAL A 559 0.97 22.99 -39.37
C VAL A 559 1.45 23.16 -37.93
N GLU A 560 0.92 24.12 -37.16
CA GLU A 560 1.20 24.25 -35.73
C GLU A 560 0.80 23.01 -34.94
N THR A 561 -0.36 22.42 -35.27
CA THR A 561 -0.80 21.15 -34.67
C THR A 561 0.21 20.04 -34.99
N ILE A 562 0.66 19.93 -36.25
CA ILE A 562 1.69 18.96 -36.66
C ILE A 562 2.99 19.15 -35.87
N LEU A 563 3.45 20.39 -35.72
CA LEU A 563 4.67 20.71 -34.98
C LEU A 563 4.56 20.32 -33.51
N ALA A 564 3.42 20.61 -32.88
CA ALA A 564 3.16 20.22 -31.49
C ALA A 564 3.19 18.69 -31.33
N GLN A 565 2.59 17.93 -32.26
CA GLN A 565 2.64 16.46 -32.23
C GLN A 565 4.06 15.93 -32.48
N ALA A 566 4.79 16.50 -33.43
CA ALA A 566 6.18 16.12 -33.71
C ALA A 566 7.09 16.36 -32.50
N GLN A 567 6.93 17.49 -31.82
CA GLN A 567 7.65 17.79 -30.57
C GLN A 567 7.30 16.79 -29.45
N ARG A 568 6.04 16.36 -29.34
CA ARG A 568 5.63 15.33 -28.37
C ARG A 568 6.29 13.98 -28.67
N ILE A 569 6.28 13.55 -29.93
CA ILE A 569 6.93 12.29 -30.33
C ILE A 569 8.44 12.38 -30.06
N ASP A 570 9.10 13.49 -30.43
CA ASP A 570 10.54 13.67 -30.16
C ASP A 570 10.85 13.67 -28.67
N THR A 571 10.03 14.35 -27.86
CA THR A 571 10.14 14.33 -26.39
C THR A 571 9.92 12.92 -25.84
N GLY A 572 8.98 12.17 -26.41
CA GLY A 572 8.71 10.78 -26.06
C GLY A 572 9.90 9.86 -26.37
N LEU A 573 10.45 9.96 -27.58
CA LEU A 573 11.60 9.19 -28.05
C LEU A 573 12.84 9.51 -27.21
N ASN A 574 13.21 10.78 -27.08
CA ASN A 574 14.36 11.25 -26.30
C ASN A 574 14.15 11.09 -24.79
N GLY A 575 12.92 10.88 -24.34
CA GLY A 575 12.60 10.53 -22.96
C GLY A 575 12.64 9.02 -22.70
N ALA A 576 12.80 8.17 -23.72
CA ALA A 576 12.63 6.72 -23.64
C ALA A 576 11.24 6.27 -23.12
N PHE A 577 10.17 7.00 -23.46
CA PHE A 577 8.79 6.56 -23.22
C PHE A 577 8.44 5.37 -24.12
N ALA A 578 7.56 4.48 -23.66
CA ALA A 578 7.02 3.44 -24.54
C ALA A 578 6.07 4.07 -25.59
N PRO A 579 5.92 3.48 -26.79
CA PRO A 579 5.10 4.06 -27.86
C PRO A 579 3.64 4.38 -27.49
N ASP A 580 3.08 3.59 -26.58
CA ASP A 580 1.72 3.67 -26.04
C ASP A 580 1.62 4.46 -24.72
N GLU A 581 2.76 4.79 -24.10
CA GLU A 581 2.83 5.56 -22.86
C GLU A 581 2.53 7.06 -23.14
N PRO A 582 1.67 7.71 -22.35
CA PRO A 582 1.37 9.13 -22.53
C PRO A 582 2.60 9.99 -22.19
N VAL A 583 2.89 10.96 -23.06
CA VAL A 583 3.92 11.97 -22.80
C VAL A 583 3.26 13.14 -22.06
N ASN A 584 3.60 13.35 -20.77
CA ASN A 584 3.00 14.38 -19.90
C ASN A 584 1.46 14.26 -19.75
N ASP A 585 0.96 13.06 -19.44
CA ASP A 585 -0.46 12.78 -19.09
C ASP A 585 -1.51 13.14 -20.16
N THR A 586 -1.11 13.39 -21.41
CA THR A 586 -2.03 13.89 -22.45
C THR A 586 -2.27 12.89 -23.57
N VAL A 587 -1.24 12.54 -24.36
CA VAL A 587 -1.38 11.70 -25.57
C VAL A 587 -0.14 10.81 -25.75
N SER A 588 -0.30 9.57 -26.21
CA SER A 588 0.82 8.66 -26.52
C SER A 588 1.49 8.99 -27.86
N MET A 589 2.71 8.51 -28.09
CA MET A 589 3.43 8.74 -29.36
C MET A 589 2.66 8.16 -30.56
N ILE A 590 2.03 7.00 -30.39
CA ILE A 590 1.20 6.39 -31.44
C ILE A 590 -0.05 7.23 -31.74
N ALA A 591 -0.70 7.78 -30.71
CA ALA A 591 -1.87 8.64 -30.92
C ALA A 591 -1.48 9.96 -31.61
N ALA A 592 -0.36 10.57 -31.22
CA ALA A 592 0.20 11.73 -31.90
C ALA A 592 0.54 11.44 -33.38
N LEU A 593 1.09 10.26 -33.68
CA LEU A 593 1.36 9.83 -35.05
C LEU A 593 0.08 9.67 -35.88
N ARG A 594 -0.97 9.07 -35.30
CA ARG A 594 -2.26 8.90 -35.98
C ARG A 594 -2.92 10.24 -36.30
N GLU A 595 -2.82 11.22 -35.40
CA GLU A 595 -3.32 12.57 -35.65
C GLU A 595 -2.57 13.26 -36.80
N ILE A 596 -1.24 13.10 -36.87
CA ILE A 596 -0.43 13.58 -38.01
C ILE A 596 -0.89 12.89 -39.31
N GLN A 597 -1.06 11.57 -39.31
CA GLN A 597 -1.46 10.80 -40.49
C GLN A 597 -2.86 11.17 -40.97
N ALA A 598 -3.78 11.53 -40.06
CA ALA A 598 -5.14 11.94 -40.40
C ALA A 598 -5.21 13.24 -41.20
N LEU A 599 -4.18 14.09 -41.13
CA LEU A 599 -4.11 15.35 -41.88
C LEU A 599 -3.85 15.14 -43.38
N ASN A 600 -3.38 13.94 -43.77
CA ASN A 600 -3.26 13.50 -45.17
C ASN A 600 -2.46 14.45 -46.10
N ASP A 601 -1.46 15.15 -45.55
CA ASP A 601 -0.54 16.02 -46.31
C ASP A 601 0.76 15.26 -46.66
N PRO A 602 1.04 14.96 -47.94
CA PRO A 602 2.24 14.23 -48.34
C PRO A 602 3.56 14.95 -48.01
N ALA A 603 3.56 16.29 -48.04
CA ALA A 603 4.75 17.08 -47.76
C ALA A 603 5.04 17.13 -46.26
N ALA A 604 4.00 17.14 -45.41
CA ALA A 604 4.15 16.93 -43.97
C ALA A 604 4.70 15.52 -43.68
N GLY A 605 4.20 14.50 -44.39
CA GLY A 605 4.73 13.13 -44.27
C GLY A 605 6.22 13.02 -44.60
N GLU A 606 6.67 13.70 -45.65
CA GLU A 606 8.10 13.79 -46.02
C GLU A 606 8.92 14.47 -44.91
N ALA A 607 8.44 15.62 -44.40
CA ALA A 607 9.12 16.40 -43.37
C ALA A 607 9.29 15.64 -42.04
N LEU A 608 8.32 14.78 -41.71
CA LEU A 608 8.30 14.01 -40.46
C LEU A 608 8.92 12.62 -40.59
N ARG A 609 9.31 12.20 -41.80
CA ARG A 609 9.86 10.86 -42.05
C ARG A 609 10.95 10.43 -41.07
N PRO A 610 11.95 11.27 -40.70
CA PRO A 610 13.00 10.84 -39.77
C PRO A 610 12.44 10.41 -38.41
N LEU A 611 11.45 11.14 -37.90
CA LEU A 611 10.84 10.91 -36.61
C LEU A 611 9.83 9.76 -36.64
N VAL A 612 9.10 9.60 -37.75
CA VAL A 612 8.26 8.41 -38.00
C VAL A 612 9.12 7.15 -38.08
N GLN A 613 10.28 7.20 -38.74
CA GLN A 613 11.20 6.06 -38.81
C GLN A 613 11.73 5.70 -37.43
N GLN A 614 12.12 6.68 -36.61
CA GLN A 614 12.56 6.42 -35.24
C GLN A 614 11.47 5.78 -34.37
N LEU A 615 10.21 6.23 -34.50
CA LEU A 615 9.07 5.65 -33.80
C LEU A 615 8.77 4.23 -34.31
N ASN A 616 8.88 3.97 -35.61
CA ASN A 616 8.73 2.64 -36.18
C ASN A 616 9.83 1.69 -35.67
N ASP A 617 11.07 2.15 -35.57
CA ASP A 617 12.16 1.36 -35.00
C ASP A 617 11.87 0.99 -33.52
N TYR A 618 11.23 1.90 -32.76
CA TYR A 618 10.78 1.63 -31.39
C TYR A 618 9.66 0.59 -31.32
N VAL A 619 8.66 0.72 -32.20
CA VAL A 619 7.56 -0.24 -32.29
C VAL A 619 8.10 -1.62 -32.68
N ALA A 620 9.04 -1.68 -33.63
CA ALA A 620 9.69 -2.91 -34.04
C ALA A 620 10.43 -3.58 -32.87
N ILE A 621 11.14 -2.83 -32.02
CA ILE A 621 11.75 -3.38 -30.79
C ILE A 621 10.70 -4.04 -29.89
N GLY A 622 9.51 -3.43 -29.74
CA GLY A 622 8.41 -4.00 -28.97
C GLY A 622 7.87 -5.32 -29.54
N GLU A 623 8.03 -5.55 -30.84
CA GLU A 623 7.60 -6.76 -31.54
C GLU A 623 8.67 -7.87 -31.55
N LEU A 624 9.95 -7.54 -31.36
CA LEU A 624 11.03 -8.52 -31.32
C LEU A 624 10.82 -9.56 -30.20
N SER A 625 11.07 -10.82 -30.55
CA SER A 625 11.06 -11.97 -29.63
C SER A 625 12.41 -12.68 -29.54
N ASN A 626 13.39 -12.31 -30.37
CA ASN A 626 14.73 -12.87 -30.35
C ASN A 626 15.56 -12.19 -29.24
N THR A 627 15.89 -12.95 -28.19
CA THR A 627 16.63 -12.44 -27.03
C THR A 627 18.05 -12.00 -27.39
N GLY A 628 18.71 -12.67 -28.34
CA GLY A 628 20.06 -12.31 -28.80
C GLY A 628 20.10 -11.00 -29.60
N GLU A 629 19.06 -10.75 -30.40
CA GLU A 629 18.90 -9.49 -31.13
C GLU A 629 18.62 -8.32 -30.17
N LEU A 630 17.71 -8.50 -29.22
CA LEU A 630 17.45 -7.52 -28.17
C LEU A 630 18.71 -7.23 -27.33
N ALA A 631 19.45 -8.26 -26.92
CA ALA A 631 20.72 -8.11 -26.23
C ALA A 631 21.77 -7.34 -27.06
N ALA A 632 21.82 -7.56 -28.38
CA ALA A 632 22.69 -6.81 -29.27
C ALA A 632 22.31 -5.32 -29.33
N ILE A 633 21.02 -4.99 -29.36
CA ILE A 633 20.51 -3.61 -29.34
C ILE A 633 20.90 -2.90 -28.03
N VAL A 634 20.74 -3.58 -26.88
CA VAL A 634 21.17 -3.05 -25.56
C VAL A 634 22.67 -2.73 -25.58
N ARG A 635 23.51 -3.63 -26.12
CA ARG A 635 24.97 -3.42 -26.20
C ARG A 635 25.35 -2.24 -27.10
N SER A 636 24.71 -2.12 -28.27
CA SER A 636 25.04 -1.04 -29.21
C SER A 636 24.63 0.34 -28.70
N GLY A 637 23.56 0.44 -27.90
CA GLY A 637 23.01 1.73 -27.49
C GLY A 637 23.83 2.51 -26.45
N VAL A 638 24.75 1.86 -25.73
CA VAL A 638 25.53 2.53 -24.67
C VAL A 638 26.50 3.60 -25.20
N ASN A 639 27.06 3.38 -26.39
CA ASN A 639 28.02 4.30 -27.01
C ASN A 639 27.36 5.29 -27.98
N GLY A 640 26.04 5.17 -28.21
CA GLY A 640 25.31 5.99 -29.17
C GLY A 640 24.76 7.30 -28.59
N GLY A 641 24.01 8.02 -29.43
CA GLY A 641 23.30 9.23 -29.00
C GLY A 641 22.11 8.90 -28.07
N ASP A 642 21.40 9.93 -27.61
CA ASP A 642 20.19 9.75 -26.80
C ASP A 642 19.11 8.85 -27.45
N PRO A 643 18.92 8.85 -28.79
CA PRO A 643 18.04 7.88 -29.45
C PRO A 643 18.50 6.43 -29.28
N ASP A 644 19.80 6.16 -29.38
CA ASP A 644 20.35 4.81 -29.27
C ASP A 644 20.27 4.28 -27.84
N LYS A 645 20.55 5.14 -26.86
CA LYS A 645 20.37 4.83 -25.42
C LYS A 645 18.92 4.51 -25.09
N SER A 646 17.99 5.26 -25.66
CA SER A 646 16.57 5.03 -25.45
C SER A 646 16.10 3.72 -26.09
N ARG A 647 16.62 3.37 -27.28
CA ARG A 647 16.43 2.04 -27.90
C ARG A 647 16.99 0.92 -27.01
N ALA A 648 18.17 1.11 -26.41
CA ALA A 648 18.73 0.13 -25.47
C ALA A 648 17.83 -0.08 -24.24
N ILE A 649 17.26 0.99 -23.67
CA ILE A 649 16.30 0.86 -22.55
C ILE A 649 15.05 0.09 -23.00
N GLN A 650 14.47 0.43 -24.16
CA GLN A 650 13.29 -0.29 -24.67
C GLN A 650 13.59 -1.76 -24.98
N ALA A 651 14.75 -2.06 -25.56
CA ALA A 651 15.19 -3.43 -25.80
C ALA A 651 15.38 -4.21 -24.48
N TRP A 652 15.88 -3.56 -23.42
CA TRP A 652 15.95 -4.15 -22.08
C TRP A 652 14.57 -4.44 -21.49
N LEU A 653 13.65 -3.48 -21.57
CA LEU A 653 12.26 -3.66 -21.11
C LEU A 653 11.55 -4.79 -21.87
N ARG A 654 11.79 -4.88 -23.18
CA ARG A 654 11.26 -5.99 -23.98
C ARG A 654 11.90 -7.31 -23.60
N LEU A 655 13.22 -7.38 -23.50
CA LEU A 655 13.96 -8.60 -23.15
C LEU A 655 13.50 -9.19 -21.82
N THR A 656 13.30 -8.34 -20.81
CA THR A 656 12.81 -8.72 -19.47
C THR A 656 11.33 -9.11 -19.42
N SER A 657 10.55 -8.77 -20.46
CA SER A 657 9.16 -9.23 -20.62
C SER A 657 9.04 -10.61 -21.27
N LEU A 658 10.13 -11.13 -21.85
CA LEU A 658 10.17 -12.47 -22.44
C LEU A 658 10.48 -13.52 -21.37
N ALA A 659 10.38 -14.81 -21.72
CA ALA A 659 10.78 -15.92 -20.86
C ALA A 659 12.31 -16.08 -20.73
N TRP A 660 13.01 -14.96 -20.52
CA TRP A 660 14.46 -14.85 -20.31
C TRP A 660 14.71 -14.22 -18.93
N PRO A 661 15.79 -14.55 -18.20
CA PRO A 661 16.79 -15.57 -18.51
C PRO A 661 16.21 -16.99 -18.44
N ARG A 662 16.78 -17.95 -19.17
CA ARG A 662 16.32 -19.36 -19.16
C ARG A 662 17.16 -20.25 -18.25
N ASP A 663 18.43 -19.92 -18.10
CA ASP A 663 19.41 -20.68 -17.33
C ASP A 663 20.46 -19.75 -16.69
N GLY A 664 21.41 -20.32 -15.94
CA GLY A 664 22.46 -19.54 -15.29
C GLY A 664 23.43 -18.82 -16.25
N ALA A 665 23.53 -19.22 -17.52
CA ALA A 665 24.33 -18.47 -18.51
C ALA A 665 23.61 -17.19 -18.93
N ASP A 666 22.29 -17.28 -19.17
CA ASP A 666 21.45 -16.11 -19.42
C ASP A 666 21.46 -15.15 -18.20
N VAL A 667 21.49 -15.65 -16.95
CA VAL A 667 21.63 -14.80 -15.74
C VAL A 667 22.94 -14.01 -15.72
N ARG A 668 24.06 -14.61 -16.14
CA ARG A 668 25.33 -13.88 -16.24
C ARG A 668 25.29 -12.79 -17.32
N GLU A 669 24.65 -13.08 -18.45
CA GLU A 669 24.40 -12.09 -19.50
C GLU A 669 23.48 -10.97 -19.01
N MET A 670 22.47 -11.31 -18.19
CA MET A 670 21.57 -10.36 -17.54
C MET A 670 22.29 -9.34 -16.67
N ILE A 671 23.27 -9.76 -15.87
CA ILE A 671 24.07 -8.82 -15.08
C ILE A 671 24.79 -7.81 -16.00
N ALA A 672 25.45 -8.30 -17.05
CA ALA A 672 26.18 -7.44 -17.98
C ALA A 672 25.26 -6.47 -18.73
N LEU A 673 24.08 -6.93 -19.18
CA LEU A 673 23.10 -6.09 -19.87
C LEU A 673 22.39 -5.10 -18.94
N HIS A 674 22.15 -5.48 -17.67
CA HIS A 674 21.60 -4.60 -16.66
C HIS A 674 22.52 -3.39 -16.42
N ASP A 675 23.82 -3.62 -16.23
CA ASP A 675 24.80 -2.54 -16.06
C ASP A 675 24.78 -1.56 -17.24
N LEU A 676 24.69 -2.09 -18.46
CA LEU A 676 24.58 -1.28 -19.70
C LEU A 676 23.27 -0.47 -19.75
N ALA A 677 22.13 -1.08 -19.41
CA ALA A 677 20.84 -0.40 -19.38
C ALA A 677 20.78 0.68 -18.29
N THR A 678 21.33 0.41 -17.11
CA THR A 678 21.46 1.36 -16.00
C THR A 678 22.37 2.53 -16.37
N ASN A 679 23.50 2.27 -17.03
CA ASN A 679 24.37 3.32 -17.56
C ASN A 679 23.69 4.18 -18.62
N ALA A 680 22.93 3.56 -19.55
CA ALA A 680 22.12 4.29 -20.52
C ALA A 680 21.10 5.19 -19.81
N ALA A 681 20.34 4.67 -18.83
CA ALA A 681 19.39 5.43 -18.03
C ALA A 681 20.03 6.59 -17.26
N ASN A 682 21.24 6.39 -16.72
CA ASN A 682 21.97 7.41 -15.97
C ASN A 682 22.52 8.55 -16.83
N SER A 683 22.70 8.32 -18.13
CA SER A 683 23.19 9.33 -19.07
C SER A 683 22.14 10.37 -19.48
N PHE A 684 20.85 10.14 -19.19
CA PHE A 684 19.78 11.12 -19.42
C PHE A 684 19.82 12.28 -18.42
N SER A 685 19.04 13.32 -18.71
CA SER A 685 18.92 14.50 -17.85
C SER A 685 18.60 14.15 -16.38
N PRO A 686 19.07 14.94 -15.40
CA PRO A 686 18.84 14.67 -13.98
C PRO A 686 17.37 14.47 -13.59
N LYS A 687 16.44 15.13 -14.31
CA LYS A 687 15.00 14.97 -14.10
C LYS A 687 14.48 13.59 -14.52
N ARG A 688 15.05 12.97 -15.55
CA ARG A 688 14.60 11.67 -16.09
C ARG A 688 15.33 10.47 -15.50
N ARG A 689 16.60 10.66 -15.10
CA ARG A 689 17.46 9.62 -14.51
C ARG A 689 16.75 8.73 -13.47
N PRO A 690 16.16 9.26 -12.37
CA PRO A 690 15.58 8.40 -11.33
C PRO A 690 14.39 7.57 -11.84
N MET A 691 13.58 8.15 -12.74
CA MET A 691 12.43 7.46 -13.33
C MET A 691 12.86 6.31 -14.25
N LEU A 692 13.88 6.53 -15.10
CA LEU A 692 14.41 5.50 -16.00
C LEU A 692 15.16 4.40 -15.23
N ALA A 693 15.98 4.76 -14.25
CA ALA A 693 16.64 3.80 -13.37
C ALA A 693 15.60 2.93 -12.63
N SER A 694 14.53 3.53 -12.09
CA SER A 694 13.42 2.79 -11.48
C SER A 694 12.71 1.84 -12.45
N ARG A 695 12.54 2.21 -13.74
CA ARG A 695 11.98 1.32 -14.77
C ARG A 695 12.90 0.14 -15.06
N VAL A 696 14.20 0.38 -15.22
CA VAL A 696 15.21 -0.66 -15.41
C VAL A 696 15.18 -1.63 -14.23
N ASN A 697 15.20 -1.14 -13.00
CA ASN A 697 15.19 -1.96 -11.78
C ASN A 697 13.89 -2.78 -11.62
N ARG A 698 12.72 -2.17 -11.89
CA ARG A 698 11.45 -2.92 -11.86
C ARG A 698 11.40 -4.03 -12.90
N ALA A 699 11.92 -3.77 -14.10
CA ALA A 699 12.01 -4.78 -15.15
C ALA A 699 13.00 -5.90 -14.77
N THR A 700 14.14 -5.55 -14.16
CA THR A 700 15.10 -6.50 -13.59
C THR A 700 14.45 -7.40 -12.54
N LEU A 701 13.71 -6.82 -11.59
CA LEU A 701 13.02 -7.56 -10.53
C LEU A 701 11.93 -8.49 -11.08
N HIS A 702 11.14 -8.00 -12.05
CA HIS A 702 10.14 -8.83 -12.73
C HIS A 702 10.79 -10.03 -13.43
N CYS A 703 11.88 -9.79 -14.15
CA CYS A 703 12.66 -10.80 -14.85
C CYS A 703 13.29 -11.82 -13.90
N ALA A 704 13.90 -11.36 -12.80
CA ALA A 704 14.44 -12.21 -11.74
C ALA A 704 13.36 -13.10 -11.10
N THR A 705 12.20 -12.51 -10.77
CA THR A 705 11.05 -13.24 -10.21
C THR A 705 10.51 -14.27 -11.21
N SER A 706 10.42 -13.91 -12.49
CA SER A 706 9.98 -14.79 -13.57
C SER A 706 10.92 -16.00 -13.73
N PHE A 707 12.24 -15.79 -13.65
CA PHE A 707 13.23 -16.86 -13.64
C PHE A 707 13.08 -17.76 -12.41
N LEU A 708 13.04 -17.19 -11.22
CA LEU A 708 12.90 -17.95 -9.96
C LEU A 708 11.64 -18.81 -9.96
N ASN A 709 10.54 -18.31 -10.52
CA ASN A 709 9.28 -19.05 -10.69
C ASN A 709 9.38 -20.25 -11.64
N ARG A 710 10.37 -20.29 -12.55
CA ARG A 710 10.59 -21.42 -13.47
C ARG A 710 11.53 -22.47 -12.90
N CYS A 711 12.39 -22.10 -11.94
CA CYS A 711 13.29 -23.03 -11.28
C CYS A 711 12.50 -24.04 -10.45
N ARG A 712 12.82 -25.33 -10.63
CA ARG A 712 12.25 -26.45 -9.89
C ARG A 712 13.07 -26.85 -8.68
N THR A 713 14.37 -26.52 -8.70
CA THR A 713 15.29 -26.89 -7.63
C THR A 713 16.03 -25.68 -7.10
N GLY A 714 16.44 -25.74 -5.83
CA GLY A 714 17.27 -24.68 -5.24
C GLY A 714 18.58 -24.43 -5.99
N ARG A 715 19.15 -25.48 -6.61
CA ARG A 715 20.38 -25.37 -7.41
C ARG A 715 20.20 -24.53 -8.67
N GLU A 716 19.01 -24.57 -9.27
CA GLU A 716 18.67 -23.72 -10.42
C GLU A 716 18.48 -22.26 -10.01
N GLN A 717 18.10 -22.00 -8.76
CA GLN A 717 17.90 -20.64 -8.23
C GLN A 717 19.22 -19.95 -7.83
N THR A 718 20.24 -20.72 -7.45
CA THR A 718 21.54 -20.21 -6.97
C THR A 718 22.15 -19.12 -7.86
N PRO A 719 22.24 -19.27 -9.19
CA PRO A 719 22.81 -18.22 -10.04
C PRO A 719 22.07 -16.88 -9.94
N MET A 720 20.74 -16.90 -9.73
CA MET A 720 19.96 -15.69 -9.56
C MET A 720 20.17 -15.07 -8.17
N PHE A 721 20.21 -15.87 -7.10
CA PHE A 721 20.49 -15.35 -5.75
C PHE A 721 21.86 -14.69 -5.65
N GLU A 722 22.88 -15.26 -6.29
CA GLU A 722 24.21 -14.65 -6.44
C GLU A 722 24.16 -13.33 -7.24
N ALA A 723 23.27 -13.25 -8.24
CA ALA A 723 23.13 -12.09 -9.11
C ALA A 723 22.33 -10.94 -8.47
N MET A 724 21.39 -11.20 -7.56
CA MET A 724 20.44 -10.21 -7.04
C MET A 724 21.13 -8.94 -6.51
N GLY A 725 22.19 -9.08 -5.71
CA GLY A 725 22.93 -7.93 -5.18
C GLY A 725 23.65 -7.12 -6.27
N ARG A 726 24.08 -7.76 -7.36
CA ARG A 726 24.69 -7.07 -8.52
C ARG A 726 23.67 -6.43 -9.44
N LEU A 727 22.45 -6.96 -9.45
CA LEU A 727 21.31 -6.46 -10.21
C LEU A 727 20.61 -5.27 -9.52
N GLY A 728 21.15 -4.78 -8.40
CA GLY A 728 20.57 -3.68 -7.63
C GLY A 728 19.22 -4.02 -7.02
N ILE A 729 18.95 -5.31 -6.76
CA ILE A 729 17.76 -5.75 -6.04
C ILE A 729 18.05 -5.59 -4.55
N GLU A 730 17.42 -4.59 -3.94
CA GLU A 730 17.65 -4.23 -2.54
C GLU A 730 16.78 -5.07 -1.59
N PRO A 731 17.07 -5.11 -0.27
CA PRO A 731 16.24 -5.83 0.69
C PRO A 731 14.75 -5.42 0.70
N SER A 732 14.41 -4.19 0.30
CA SER A 732 13.02 -3.76 0.13
C SER A 732 12.33 -4.42 -1.08
N ASP A 733 13.08 -4.68 -2.15
CA ASP A 733 12.55 -5.36 -3.34
C ASP A 733 12.33 -6.85 -3.05
N GLU A 734 13.17 -7.46 -2.21
CA GLU A 734 13.03 -8.86 -1.78
C GLU A 734 11.68 -9.13 -1.10
N GLN A 735 11.09 -8.13 -0.44
CA GLN A 735 9.77 -8.26 0.20
C GLN A 735 8.65 -8.50 -0.82
N SER A 736 8.83 -8.07 -2.07
CA SER A 736 7.88 -8.28 -3.16
C SER A 736 7.97 -9.67 -3.80
N LEU A 737 9.01 -10.45 -3.46
CA LEU A 737 9.15 -11.83 -3.94
C LEU A 737 8.08 -12.73 -3.30
N PRO A 738 7.62 -13.79 -4.01
CA PRO A 738 6.76 -14.79 -3.42
C PRO A 738 7.35 -15.38 -2.13
N GLY A 739 6.50 -15.68 -1.14
CA GLY A 739 6.95 -16.17 0.17
C GLY A 739 7.90 -17.37 0.11
N TRP A 740 7.61 -18.35 -0.75
CA TRP A 740 8.47 -19.52 -0.94
C TRP A 740 9.85 -19.15 -1.54
N THR A 741 9.91 -18.16 -2.43
CA THR A 741 11.15 -17.66 -3.02
C THR A 741 11.98 -16.90 -1.98
N ARG A 742 11.34 -16.06 -1.15
CA ARG A 742 11.98 -15.40 -0.02
C ARG A 742 12.58 -16.41 0.95
N PHE A 743 11.84 -17.46 1.28
CA PHE A 743 12.33 -18.53 2.13
C PHE A 743 13.58 -19.20 1.53
N ASN A 744 13.56 -19.52 0.24
CA ASN A 744 14.69 -20.13 -0.46
C ASN A 744 15.92 -19.21 -0.53
N LEU A 745 15.71 -17.89 -0.68
CA LEU A 745 16.78 -16.89 -0.61
C LEU A 745 17.43 -16.86 0.78
N GLU A 746 16.62 -16.81 1.85
CA GLU A 746 17.15 -16.81 3.22
C GLU A 746 17.81 -18.14 3.58
N ARG A 747 17.30 -19.27 3.07
CA ARG A 747 17.95 -20.58 3.18
C ARG A 747 19.31 -20.56 2.48
N TRP A 748 19.39 -20.02 1.27
CA TRP A 748 20.66 -19.89 0.55
C TRP A 748 21.67 -19.04 1.32
N ARG A 749 21.25 -17.91 1.90
CA ARG A 749 22.09 -17.07 2.78
C ARG A 749 22.59 -17.82 4.02
N LEU A 750 21.73 -18.64 4.62
CA LEU A 750 22.10 -19.50 5.74
C LEU A 750 23.17 -20.54 5.34
N GLY A 751 23.03 -21.14 4.15
CA GLY A 751 24.02 -22.05 3.58
C GLY A 751 25.37 -21.38 3.28
N GLU A 752 25.36 -20.16 2.73
CA GLU A 752 26.57 -19.35 2.56
C GLU A 752 27.25 -19.05 3.90
N ALA A 753 26.48 -18.68 4.92
CA ALA A 753 27.01 -18.42 6.24
C ALA A 753 27.66 -19.68 6.83
N GLN A 754 27.05 -20.85 6.65
CA GLN A 754 27.62 -22.13 7.06
C GLN A 754 28.98 -22.40 6.40
N GLN A 755 29.08 -22.22 5.08
CA GLN A 755 30.35 -22.37 4.34
C GLN A 755 31.42 -21.38 4.79
N LYS A 756 31.06 -20.10 4.99
CA LYS A 756 31.99 -19.06 5.47
C LYS A 756 32.53 -19.35 6.88
N CYS A 757 31.83 -20.17 7.66
CA CYS A 757 32.26 -20.60 8.98
C CYS A 757 33.16 -21.85 8.98
N GLU A 758 33.36 -22.52 7.83
CA GLU A 758 34.29 -23.65 7.68
C GLU A 758 35.74 -23.15 7.79
N GLY A 759 36.28 -23.14 9.02
CA GLY A 759 37.63 -22.66 9.32
C GLY A 759 37.74 -21.83 10.59
N LEU A 760 36.60 -21.41 11.17
CA LEU A 760 36.55 -20.79 12.49
C LEU A 760 36.79 -21.84 13.59
N ASP A 761 37.34 -21.42 14.74
CA ASP A 761 37.40 -22.30 15.92
C ASP A 761 35.98 -22.67 16.39
N PRO A 762 35.78 -23.78 17.13
CA PRO A 762 34.45 -24.28 17.46
C PRO A 762 33.55 -23.27 18.18
N VAL A 763 34.11 -22.37 19.00
CA VAL A 763 33.32 -21.37 19.73
C VAL A 763 32.86 -20.26 18.79
N ALA A 764 33.80 -19.67 18.04
CA ALA A 764 33.48 -18.65 17.03
C ALA A 764 32.53 -19.18 15.94
N ARG A 765 32.67 -20.46 15.58
CA ARG A 765 31.80 -21.15 14.62
C ARG A 765 30.37 -21.28 15.12
N VAL A 766 30.18 -21.69 16.38
CA VAL A 766 28.85 -21.75 17.01
C VAL A 766 28.21 -20.37 17.08
N GLU A 767 28.98 -19.35 17.45
CA GLU A 767 28.47 -17.97 17.51
C GLU A 767 28.02 -17.45 16.14
N ALA A 768 28.87 -17.58 15.11
CA ALA A 768 28.56 -17.14 13.76
C ALA A 768 27.35 -17.87 13.15
N LEU A 769 27.28 -19.19 13.30
CA LEU A 769 26.13 -19.98 12.85
C LEU A 769 24.85 -19.65 13.63
N THR A 770 24.96 -19.40 14.94
CA THR A 770 23.82 -18.99 15.77
C THR A 770 23.26 -17.66 15.29
N ASN A 771 24.13 -16.68 14.98
CA ASN A 771 23.71 -15.39 14.45
C ASN A 771 23.03 -15.52 13.09
N ALA A 772 23.61 -16.32 12.17
CA ALA A 772 23.03 -16.56 10.85
C ALA A 772 21.66 -17.26 10.93
N ALA A 773 21.55 -18.26 11.80
CA ALA A 773 20.32 -19.03 11.99
C ALA A 773 19.23 -18.21 12.70
N ASN A 774 19.58 -17.33 13.64
CA ASN A 774 18.64 -16.37 14.23
C ASN A 774 18.12 -15.39 13.16
N ALA A 775 19.00 -14.83 12.33
CA ALA A 775 18.61 -13.95 11.22
C ALA A 775 17.69 -14.66 10.21
N PHE A 776 17.99 -15.93 9.90
CA PHE A 776 17.11 -16.77 9.10
C PHE A 776 15.72 -16.91 9.75
N VAL A 777 15.66 -17.35 11.01
CA VAL A 777 14.42 -17.56 11.76
C VAL A 777 13.57 -16.29 11.86
N GLU A 778 14.19 -15.13 12.08
CA GLU A 778 13.52 -13.83 12.13
C GLU A 778 12.86 -13.49 10.79
N LYS A 779 13.62 -13.55 9.70
CA LYS A 779 13.13 -13.17 8.37
C LYS A 779 12.09 -14.12 7.79
N ILE A 780 12.12 -15.40 8.14
CA ILE A 780 11.12 -16.36 7.68
C ILE A 780 9.87 -16.41 8.57
N ALA A 781 9.85 -15.74 9.73
CA ALA A 781 8.71 -15.78 10.65
C ALA A 781 7.43 -15.20 10.00
N GLU A 782 7.60 -14.25 9.09
CA GLU A 782 6.52 -13.61 8.32
C GLU A 782 6.05 -14.42 7.10
N ILE A 783 6.75 -15.50 6.75
CA ILE A 783 6.46 -16.31 5.56
C ILE A 783 5.50 -17.44 5.96
N GLU A 784 4.28 -17.42 5.44
CA GLU A 784 3.29 -18.48 5.64
C GLU A 784 3.85 -19.84 5.18
N GLY A 785 3.76 -20.86 6.03
CA GLY A 785 4.28 -22.21 5.77
C GLY A 785 5.74 -22.43 6.20
N ALA A 786 6.52 -21.37 6.43
CA ALA A 786 7.92 -21.48 6.84
C ALA A 786 8.13 -21.72 8.35
N GLN A 787 7.06 -21.59 9.16
CA GLN A 787 7.15 -21.65 10.63
C GLN A 787 7.71 -22.98 11.14
N THR A 788 7.46 -24.09 10.44
CA THR A 788 7.96 -25.42 10.82
C THR A 788 9.48 -25.50 10.68
N ALA A 789 10.04 -25.01 9.57
CA ALA A 789 11.48 -24.93 9.36
C ALA A 789 12.14 -23.97 10.37
N GLY A 790 11.51 -22.80 10.59
CA GLY A 790 11.98 -21.85 11.61
C GLY A 790 11.97 -22.44 13.02
N ARG A 791 10.98 -23.27 13.36
CA ARG A 791 10.94 -23.99 14.64
C ARG A 791 12.05 -25.04 14.73
N GLY A 792 12.26 -25.83 13.69
CA GLY A 792 13.35 -26.82 13.66
C GLY A 792 14.73 -26.19 13.87
N VAL A 793 15.00 -25.07 13.21
CA VAL A 793 16.24 -24.29 13.41
C VAL A 793 16.28 -23.68 14.81
N ARG A 794 15.19 -23.06 15.29
CA ARG A 794 15.13 -22.48 16.64
C ARG A 794 15.34 -23.51 17.76
N ASP A 795 14.79 -24.71 17.60
CA ASP A 795 14.96 -25.83 18.53
C ASP A 795 16.42 -26.35 18.52
N ALA A 796 17.11 -26.27 17.39
CA ALA A 796 18.53 -26.59 17.29
C ALA A 796 19.43 -25.47 17.86
N LEU A 797 18.95 -24.22 17.78
CA LEU A 797 19.58 -23.06 18.38
C LEU A 797 19.36 -22.95 19.88
N ASP A 798 18.42 -23.69 20.49
CA ASP A 798 18.27 -23.71 21.94
C ASP A 798 19.55 -24.32 22.54
N PRO A 799 20.43 -23.48 23.11
CA PRO A 799 21.78 -23.89 23.47
C PRO A 799 21.78 -24.73 24.75
N TRP A 800 20.62 -24.96 25.36
CA TRP A 800 20.43 -25.74 26.57
C TRP A 800 19.91 -27.14 26.29
N ALA A 801 19.42 -27.41 25.08
CA ALA A 801 18.94 -28.73 24.70
C ALA A 801 20.08 -29.78 24.62
N SER A 802 21.34 -29.36 24.82
CA SER A 802 22.55 -30.18 24.90
C SER A 802 23.12 -30.34 26.31
N LEU A 803 22.41 -29.87 27.36
CA LEU A 803 22.82 -30.09 28.75
C LEU A 803 22.85 -31.58 29.10
N ASP A 804 23.88 -31.98 29.85
CA ASP A 804 24.00 -33.33 30.39
C ASP A 804 23.38 -33.38 31.79
N PHE A 805 22.09 -33.71 31.86
CA PHE A 805 21.33 -33.74 33.10
C PHE A 805 21.76 -34.85 34.08
N GLU A 806 22.55 -35.83 33.64
CA GLU A 806 23.19 -36.82 34.53
C GLU A 806 24.38 -36.20 35.28
N ALA A 807 24.98 -35.12 34.77
CA ALA A 807 26.15 -34.47 35.36
C ALA A 807 25.82 -33.22 36.20
N VAL A 808 24.56 -32.78 36.24
CA VAL A 808 24.10 -31.59 36.98
C VAL A 808 22.91 -31.90 37.89
N GLY A 809 22.65 -31.03 38.87
CA GLY A 809 21.50 -31.14 39.76
C GLY A 809 21.40 -32.52 40.45
N PRO A 810 20.20 -33.11 40.55
CA PRO A 810 20.00 -34.45 41.11
C PRO A 810 20.74 -35.57 40.38
N GLY A 811 21.01 -35.45 39.08
CA GLY A 811 21.78 -36.44 38.32
C GLY A 811 23.18 -36.63 38.90
N LYS A 812 23.85 -35.52 39.25
CA LYS A 812 25.16 -35.53 39.93
C LYS A 812 25.11 -36.27 41.28
N ALA A 813 23.96 -36.30 41.93
CA ALA A 813 23.73 -37.02 43.19
C ALA A 813 23.21 -38.47 43.00
N GLY A 814 23.24 -38.98 41.76
CA GLY A 814 22.84 -40.34 41.42
C GLY A 814 21.34 -40.56 41.28
N TRP A 815 20.55 -39.50 41.09
CA TRP A 815 19.16 -39.63 40.65
C TRP A 815 19.10 -39.95 39.16
N ARG A 816 18.23 -40.86 38.75
CA ARG A 816 18.07 -41.23 37.34
C ARG A 816 17.32 -40.13 36.60
N VAL A 817 17.83 -39.66 35.46
CA VAL A 817 17.07 -38.82 34.55
C VAL A 817 15.96 -39.67 33.92
N GLU A 818 14.70 -39.40 34.29
CA GLU A 818 13.54 -40.13 33.77
C GLU A 818 12.98 -39.49 32.50
N HIS A 819 12.94 -38.15 32.46
CA HIS A 819 12.42 -37.39 31.33
C HIS A 819 13.20 -36.09 31.15
N VAL A 820 13.45 -35.71 29.89
CA VAL A 820 13.93 -34.37 29.51
C VAL A 820 13.05 -33.91 28.36
N SER A 821 12.44 -32.73 28.46
CA SER A 821 11.69 -32.15 27.36
C SER A 821 12.62 -31.84 26.17
N ARG A 822 12.06 -31.77 24.97
CA ARG A 822 12.85 -31.58 23.73
C ARG A 822 13.75 -30.34 23.74
N ASP A 823 13.30 -29.28 24.39
CA ASP A 823 13.98 -27.99 24.55
C ASP A 823 14.76 -27.86 25.87
N ALA A 824 14.83 -28.94 26.65
CA ALA A 824 15.36 -28.94 28.00
C ALA A 824 14.72 -27.88 28.92
N ALA A 825 13.49 -27.41 28.61
CA ALA A 825 12.74 -26.55 29.51
C ALA A 825 12.25 -27.29 30.76
N GLU A 826 12.17 -28.61 30.71
CA GLU A 826 11.76 -29.46 31.82
C GLU A 826 12.63 -30.72 31.91
N VAL A 827 12.96 -31.12 33.13
CA VAL A 827 13.65 -32.38 33.44
C VAL A 827 13.03 -33.03 34.66
N THR A 828 12.75 -34.34 34.59
CA THR A 828 12.25 -35.14 35.71
C THR A 828 13.31 -36.14 36.14
N TYR A 829 13.61 -36.12 37.43
CA TYR A 829 14.52 -37.07 38.08
C TYR A 829 13.73 -38.04 38.94
N ALA A 830 14.16 -39.30 38.97
CA ALA A 830 13.53 -40.35 39.76
C ALA A 830 14.56 -41.07 40.65
N ARG A 831 14.13 -41.48 41.86
CA ARG A 831 14.93 -42.31 42.76
C ARG A 831 14.09 -43.31 43.51
N ALA A 832 14.48 -44.57 43.41
CA ALA A 832 13.96 -45.66 44.23
C ALA A 832 14.93 -45.95 45.39
N THR A 833 14.43 -45.94 46.62
CA THR A 833 15.22 -46.30 47.82
C THR A 833 14.82 -47.67 48.39
N GLY A 834 13.70 -48.24 47.94
CA GLY A 834 13.17 -49.51 48.45
C GLY A 834 12.52 -49.44 49.83
N ARG A 835 12.71 -48.35 50.59
CA ARG A 835 12.01 -48.04 51.86
C ARG A 835 10.91 -47.01 51.67
N VAL A 836 11.17 -46.02 50.84
CA VAL A 836 10.19 -45.01 50.41
C VAL A 836 9.74 -45.39 49.00
N PRO A 837 8.46 -45.18 48.63
CA PRO A 837 8.01 -45.30 47.24
C PRO A 837 8.92 -44.51 46.29
N GLU A 838 9.03 -44.91 45.03
CA GLU A 838 9.84 -44.16 44.06
C GLU A 838 9.41 -42.68 44.04
N GLN A 839 10.37 -41.80 44.25
CA GLN A 839 10.15 -40.37 44.31
C GLN A 839 10.58 -39.74 43.01
N ARG A 840 9.79 -38.74 42.56
CA ARG A 840 10.04 -37.97 41.36
C ARG A 840 10.14 -36.50 41.71
N VAL A 841 11.08 -35.80 41.07
CA VAL A 841 11.19 -34.35 41.15
C VAL A 841 11.35 -33.79 39.75
N THR A 842 10.38 -32.98 39.35
CA THR A 842 10.38 -32.30 38.04
C THR A 842 10.86 -30.88 38.23
N PHE A 843 11.87 -30.47 37.46
CA PHE A 843 12.42 -29.12 37.44
C PHE A 843 12.11 -28.45 36.12
N ARG A 844 11.84 -27.14 36.17
CA ARG A 844 11.67 -26.30 35.00
C ARG A 844 12.69 -25.19 34.94
N ARG A 845 13.15 -24.94 33.72
CA ARG A 845 14.10 -23.90 33.37
C ARG A 845 13.48 -22.53 33.63
N LEU A 846 14.09 -21.74 34.49
CA LEU A 846 13.74 -20.34 34.66
C LEU A 846 14.26 -19.54 33.45
N GLY A 847 13.54 -18.50 33.04
CA GLY A 847 13.92 -17.64 31.91
C GLY A 847 15.36 -17.13 32.03
N ARG A 848 15.95 -16.65 30.92
CA ARG A 848 17.37 -16.22 30.84
C ARG A 848 17.74 -15.22 31.95
N GLY A 849 18.21 -15.71 33.10
CA GLY A 849 18.89 -14.92 34.11
C GLY A 849 20.16 -14.33 33.51
N GLY A 850 20.58 -13.15 33.97
CA GLY A 850 21.53 -12.27 33.29
C GLY A 850 22.93 -12.81 32.96
N GLU A 851 23.27 -14.05 33.35
CA GLU A 851 24.52 -14.70 32.96
C GLU A 851 24.34 -15.57 31.71
N ALA A 852 24.93 -15.15 30.59
CA ALA A 852 24.76 -15.80 29.28
C ALA A 852 25.10 -17.32 29.24
N ASN A 853 25.86 -17.82 30.23
CA ASN A 853 26.40 -19.18 30.27
C ASN A 853 25.85 -20.07 31.41
N LYS A 854 25.00 -19.53 32.30
CA LYS A 854 24.33 -20.30 33.35
C LYS A 854 22.83 -20.26 33.17
N VAL A 855 22.18 -21.36 33.50
CA VAL A 855 20.72 -21.40 33.57
C VAL A 855 20.27 -22.06 34.87
N SER A 856 19.26 -21.47 35.50
CA SER A 856 18.66 -21.99 36.72
C SER A 856 17.47 -22.89 36.42
N TYR A 857 17.38 -23.99 37.14
CA TYR A 857 16.24 -24.89 37.17
C TYR A 857 15.62 -24.86 38.55
N LEU A 858 14.29 -24.76 38.61
CA LEU A 858 13.52 -24.77 39.85
C LEU A 858 12.53 -25.93 39.84
N ALA A 859 12.43 -26.65 40.95
CA ALA A 859 11.44 -27.71 41.11
C ALA A 859 10.02 -27.17 40.95
N THR A 860 9.17 -27.90 40.23
CA THR A 860 7.77 -27.54 39.93
C THR A 860 6.86 -27.65 41.15
N ALA A 861 7.23 -28.46 42.14
CA ALA A 861 6.57 -28.55 43.44
C ALA A 861 7.58 -28.32 44.58
N GLU A 862 7.07 -27.96 45.75
CA GLU A 862 7.88 -27.93 46.98
C GLU A 862 8.36 -29.34 47.35
N THR A 863 9.36 -29.44 48.21
CA THR A 863 9.93 -30.72 48.60
C THR A 863 8.92 -31.51 49.44
N SER A 864 8.53 -32.71 49.00
CA SER A 864 7.65 -33.58 49.78
C SER A 864 8.41 -34.36 50.86
N VAL A 865 7.68 -34.91 51.83
CA VAL A 865 8.22 -35.84 52.84
C VAL A 865 8.97 -37.00 52.18
N GLY A 866 8.43 -37.55 51.09
CA GLY A 866 9.04 -38.63 50.33
C GLY A 866 10.34 -38.20 49.66
N VAL A 867 10.33 -37.06 48.95
CA VAL A 867 11.53 -36.52 48.29
C VAL A 867 12.63 -36.25 49.32
N PHE A 868 12.29 -35.63 50.45
CA PHE A 868 13.23 -35.39 51.55
C PHE A 868 13.84 -36.69 52.05
N ALA A 869 13.01 -37.68 52.40
CA ALA A 869 13.45 -38.99 52.88
C ALA A 869 14.32 -39.72 51.83
N ALA A 870 14.00 -39.61 50.54
CA ALA A 870 14.79 -40.21 49.47
C ALA A 870 16.12 -39.49 49.20
N GLY A 871 16.17 -38.17 49.36
CA GLY A 871 17.40 -37.37 49.30
C GLY A 871 18.38 -37.79 50.39
N VAL A 872 17.88 -37.83 51.62
CA VAL A 872 18.65 -38.22 52.82
C VAL A 872 19.09 -39.69 52.78
N ALA A 873 18.19 -40.63 52.49
CA ALA A 873 18.50 -42.07 52.44
C ALA A 873 19.53 -42.43 51.35
N GLY A 874 19.75 -41.53 50.39
CA GLY A 874 20.78 -41.67 49.38
C GLY A 874 22.21 -41.58 49.88
N VAL A 875 22.43 -40.75 50.90
CA VAL A 875 23.74 -40.48 51.48
C VAL A 875 24.27 -41.71 52.19
N ALA A 876 23.39 -42.36 52.96
CA ALA A 876 23.62 -43.63 53.62
C ALA A 876 24.24 -44.66 52.66
N ARG A 877 23.65 -44.83 51.47
CA ARG A 877 24.14 -45.80 50.47
C ARG A 877 25.37 -45.38 49.66
N SER A 878 25.65 -44.08 49.56
CA SER A 878 26.74 -43.56 48.71
C SER A 878 28.12 -43.66 49.38
N ALA A 879 28.15 -43.83 50.70
CA ALA A 879 29.35 -43.95 51.52
C ALA A 879 30.09 -45.30 51.40
N GLY A 880 29.59 -46.23 50.58
CA GLY A 880 30.35 -47.39 50.07
C GLY A 880 29.94 -48.73 50.67
N VAL A 881 29.26 -49.54 49.85
CA VAL A 881 29.48 -50.98 49.59
C VAL A 881 28.29 -51.44 48.72
N ARG A 882 28.53 -51.64 47.42
CA ARG A 882 27.58 -52.34 46.53
C ARG A 882 27.77 -53.84 46.76
N GLY A 883 26.81 -54.45 47.46
CA GLY A 883 26.66 -55.90 47.54
C GLY A 883 26.70 -56.42 48.98
N GLN A 884 25.54 -56.90 49.44
CA GLN A 884 25.23 -57.38 50.81
C GLN A 884 25.32 -56.29 51.87
N MET A 885 24.16 -55.86 52.42
CA MET A 885 24.09 -54.90 53.52
C MET A 885 24.97 -55.37 54.70
N PRO A 886 26.13 -54.75 54.96
CA PRO A 886 26.71 -54.78 56.29
C PRO A 886 25.94 -53.74 57.12
N GLU A 887 25.99 -53.85 58.44
CA GLU A 887 25.54 -52.75 59.30
C GLU A 887 26.25 -51.44 58.90
N PRO A 888 25.58 -50.27 59.00
CA PRO A 888 26.17 -48.98 58.63
C PRO A 888 27.52 -48.82 59.32
N GLY A 889 28.56 -48.50 58.55
CA GLY A 889 29.88 -48.25 59.11
C GLY A 889 29.81 -47.08 60.11
N PRO A 890 30.72 -47.00 61.10
CA PRO A 890 30.65 -46.00 62.17
C PRO A 890 30.51 -44.54 61.67
N GLY A 891 31.07 -44.19 60.52
CA GLY A 891 30.92 -42.84 59.93
C GLY A 891 29.56 -42.57 59.25
N GLU A 892 28.85 -43.61 58.81
CA GLU A 892 27.51 -43.48 58.20
C GLU A 892 26.45 -43.30 59.29
N ALA A 893 26.56 -44.09 60.37
CA ALA A 893 25.75 -43.92 61.57
C ALA A 893 25.94 -42.53 62.17
N GLU A 894 27.18 -42.03 62.20
CA GLU A 894 27.49 -40.68 62.67
C GLU A 894 26.91 -39.59 61.75
N SER A 895 26.97 -39.77 60.42
CA SER A 895 26.38 -38.81 59.46
C SER A 895 24.85 -38.78 59.54
N ILE A 896 24.21 -39.94 59.70
CA ILE A 896 22.78 -40.02 59.97
C ILE A 896 22.49 -39.36 61.30
N GLN A 897 23.20 -39.70 62.37
CA GLN A 897 23.03 -39.13 63.72
C GLN A 897 23.18 -37.60 63.74
N ARG A 898 24.13 -37.05 62.98
CA ARG A 898 24.32 -35.59 62.83
C ARG A 898 23.19 -34.95 62.04
N LEU A 899 22.71 -35.61 61.00
CA LEU A 899 21.53 -35.15 60.28
C LEU A 899 20.26 -35.26 61.13
N GLU A 900 20.13 -36.31 61.95
CA GLU A 900 19.08 -36.42 62.97
C GLU A 900 19.21 -35.20 63.89
N ALA A 901 20.39 -34.91 64.43
CA ALA A 901 20.64 -33.76 65.29
C ALA A 901 20.30 -32.41 64.63
N ALA A 902 20.59 -32.23 63.34
CA ALA A 902 20.26 -31.02 62.58
C ALA A 902 18.76 -30.87 62.29
N LEU A 903 18.04 -31.99 62.16
CA LEU A 903 16.58 -32.03 62.09
C LEU A 903 15.91 -31.92 63.46
N SER A 904 16.67 -32.19 64.52
CA SER A 904 16.17 -32.48 65.85
C SER A 904 16.88 -31.68 66.92
N ALA A 905 17.31 -30.45 66.63
CA ALA A 905 18.07 -29.60 67.55
C ALA A 905 17.46 -29.51 68.97
N SER A 906 16.18 -29.88 69.13
CA SER A 906 15.50 -30.00 70.42
C SER A 906 14.87 -31.37 70.78
N PHE A 907 14.99 -32.48 70.00
CA PHE A 907 14.22 -33.73 70.27
C PHE A 907 14.76 -35.06 69.72
N ALA A 908 15.06 -36.03 70.59
CA ALA A 908 15.60 -37.35 70.19
C ALA A 908 14.55 -38.32 69.61
N ARG A 909 14.98 -39.17 68.68
CA ARG A 909 14.18 -40.28 68.10
C ARG A 909 13.62 -41.18 69.20
N GLY A 910 12.30 -41.41 69.17
CA GLY A 910 11.57 -42.17 70.20
C GLY A 910 11.17 -41.36 71.44
N GLY A 911 11.56 -40.08 71.54
CA GLY A 911 11.09 -39.16 72.56
C GLY A 911 9.69 -38.59 72.25
N VAL A 912 9.16 -37.81 73.19
CA VAL A 912 7.95 -37.00 72.95
C VAL A 912 8.35 -35.92 71.96
N ASP A 913 7.82 -36.01 70.74
CA ASP A 913 7.96 -34.95 69.75
C ASP A 913 7.43 -33.63 70.37
N PRO A 914 8.14 -32.48 70.30
CA PRO A 914 7.72 -31.23 70.94
C PRO A 914 7.31 -30.11 69.96
N ARG A 915 7.54 -30.26 68.64
CA ARG A 915 6.93 -29.45 67.54
C ARG A 915 5.41 -29.18 67.66
N ARG A 916 4.98 -27.97 67.97
CA ARG A 916 3.54 -27.69 68.20
C ARG A 916 2.87 -27.18 66.94
N GLY A 917 1.68 -27.69 66.59
CA GLY A 917 0.92 -27.30 65.39
C GLY A 917 0.74 -28.42 64.36
N VAL A 918 0.34 -28.04 63.14
CA VAL A 918 0.12 -28.95 62.00
C VAL A 918 1.44 -29.58 61.57
N ARG A 919 1.48 -30.90 61.37
CA ARG A 919 2.65 -31.61 60.83
C ARG A 919 2.31 -32.65 59.77
N SER A 920 3.19 -32.78 58.79
CA SER A 920 3.10 -33.74 57.69
C SER A 920 3.88 -35.05 57.94
N TRP A 921 4.77 -35.09 58.92
CA TRP A 921 5.66 -36.22 59.16
C TRP A 921 5.97 -36.46 60.64
N ASP A 922 6.27 -37.71 60.97
CA ASP A 922 6.72 -38.18 62.27
C ASP A 922 8.04 -38.94 62.15
N TRP A 923 8.76 -39.05 63.27
CA TRP A 923 9.92 -39.94 63.36
C TRP A 923 9.47 -41.39 63.17
N GLY A 924 10.21 -42.14 62.35
CA GLY A 924 9.94 -43.56 62.18
C GLY A 924 10.12 -44.31 63.51
N ARG A 925 9.12 -45.11 63.87
CA ARG A 925 9.12 -45.90 65.12
C ARG A 925 10.07 -47.09 65.05
N ARG A 926 10.37 -47.56 63.84
CA ARG A 926 11.35 -48.62 63.62
C ARG A 926 12.74 -48.04 63.42
N HIS A 927 13.77 -48.75 63.87
CA HIS A 927 15.17 -48.33 63.72
C HIS A 927 15.61 -48.14 62.27
N ASP A 928 14.94 -48.76 61.30
CA ASP A 928 15.20 -48.62 59.87
C ASP A 928 14.37 -47.55 59.16
N GLU A 929 13.38 -46.95 59.82
CA GLU A 929 12.55 -45.86 59.32
C GLU A 929 13.04 -44.53 59.91
N PHE A 930 13.60 -43.65 59.09
CA PHE A 930 14.10 -42.35 59.56
C PHE A 930 12.95 -41.37 59.80
N ILE A 931 12.25 -41.01 58.72
CA ILE A 931 11.06 -40.16 58.72
C ILE A 931 9.95 -40.91 57.98
N VAL A 932 8.73 -40.79 58.48
CA VAL A 932 7.52 -41.33 57.84
C VAL A 932 6.42 -40.27 57.81
N PRO A 933 5.44 -40.34 56.89
CA PRO A 933 4.24 -39.51 56.97
C PRO A 933 3.59 -39.66 58.35
N ALA A 934 3.06 -38.57 58.92
CA ALA A 934 2.38 -38.67 60.20
C ALA A 934 1.07 -39.44 60.01
N TYR A 935 0.88 -40.54 60.76
CA TYR A 935 -0.25 -41.46 60.56
C TYR A 935 -1.38 -41.24 61.58
N PRO A 936 -2.65 -41.51 61.21
CA PRO A 936 -3.81 -41.41 62.10
C PRO A 936 -3.73 -42.27 63.36
N ASP A 937 -3.01 -43.40 63.32
CA ASP A 937 -2.93 -44.35 64.44
C ASP A 937 -2.26 -43.77 65.70
N SER A 938 -1.55 -42.65 65.58
CA SER A 938 -0.98 -41.92 66.73
C SER A 938 -1.96 -40.94 67.36
N ASP A 939 -2.99 -40.49 66.60
CA ASP A 939 -3.98 -39.50 67.03
C ASP A 939 -5.21 -39.49 66.08
N PRO A 940 -6.16 -40.45 66.22
CA PRO A 940 -7.30 -40.60 65.31
C PRO A 940 -8.15 -39.33 65.11
N PRO A 941 -8.37 -38.47 66.14
CA PRO A 941 -9.16 -37.26 65.97
C PRO A 941 -8.55 -36.18 65.06
N SER A 942 -7.23 -36.20 64.83
CA SER A 942 -6.53 -35.23 63.95
C SER A 942 -6.07 -35.80 62.61
N GLN A 943 -6.32 -37.09 62.35
CA GLN A 943 -5.83 -37.80 61.16
C GLN A 943 -4.29 -37.76 61.01
N GLY A 944 -3.55 -37.59 62.11
CA GLY A 944 -2.09 -37.51 62.12
C GLY A 944 -1.52 -36.10 61.94
N TRP A 945 -2.33 -35.11 61.58
CA TRP A 945 -1.88 -33.72 61.39
C TRP A 945 -1.51 -33.01 62.70
N MET A 946 -2.14 -33.38 63.82
CA MET A 946 -1.89 -32.77 65.14
C MET A 946 -1.36 -33.80 66.12
N ARG A 947 -0.88 -33.30 67.26
CA ARG A 947 -0.50 -34.18 68.36
C ARG A 947 -1.72 -34.58 69.15
N HIS A 948 -1.65 -35.81 69.64
CA HIS A 948 -2.54 -36.26 70.68
C HIS A 948 -2.44 -35.33 71.89
N ARG A 949 -3.57 -34.71 72.25
CA ARG A 949 -3.73 -33.90 73.46
C ARG A 949 -4.65 -34.65 74.43
N PRO A 950 -4.23 -34.86 75.69
CA PRO A 950 -5.11 -35.41 76.72
C PRO A 950 -6.40 -34.57 76.80
N GLY A 951 -7.56 -35.19 76.65
CA GLY A 951 -8.86 -34.51 76.59
C GLY A 951 -9.46 -34.40 75.19
N MET A 952 -8.71 -34.71 74.12
CA MET A 952 -9.22 -34.74 72.74
C MET A 952 -9.68 -36.14 72.29
N GLU A 953 -9.71 -37.13 73.16
CA GLU A 953 -10.10 -38.50 72.83
C GLU A 953 -11.54 -38.54 72.30
N GLY A 954 -11.71 -39.03 71.06
CA GLY A 954 -13.01 -39.11 70.37
C GLY A 954 -13.56 -37.76 69.85
N ARG A 955 -12.81 -36.66 69.93
CA ARG A 955 -13.23 -35.32 69.49
C ARG A 955 -12.45 -34.87 68.27
N SER A 956 -13.07 -34.90 67.09
CA SER A 956 -12.38 -34.51 65.86
C SER A 956 -11.94 -33.04 65.88
N TYR A 957 -10.72 -32.79 65.40
CA TYR A 957 -10.23 -31.44 65.12
C TYR A 957 -10.98 -30.75 63.97
N PHE A 958 -11.88 -31.46 63.30
CA PHE A 958 -12.53 -31.02 62.08
C PHE A 958 -14.04 -30.90 62.26
N PRO A 959 -14.69 -29.91 61.62
CA PRO A 959 -16.13 -29.77 61.67
C PRO A 959 -16.81 -30.98 61.02
N GLN A 960 -18.03 -31.29 61.46
CA GLN A 960 -18.78 -32.44 60.96
C GLN A 960 -18.95 -32.35 59.44
N GLY A 961 -18.55 -33.41 58.72
CA GLY A 961 -18.63 -33.50 57.26
C GLY A 961 -17.37 -33.05 56.52
N ALA A 962 -16.38 -32.45 57.20
CA ALA A 962 -15.06 -32.22 56.62
C ALA A 962 -14.34 -33.55 56.43
N THR A 963 -13.90 -33.83 55.21
CA THR A 963 -13.04 -34.99 54.90
C THR A 963 -11.63 -34.47 54.66
N ILE A 964 -10.70 -34.82 55.55
CA ILE A 964 -9.29 -34.40 55.45
C ILE A 964 -8.45 -35.65 55.26
N ALA A 965 -7.71 -35.67 54.15
CA ALA A 965 -6.77 -36.76 53.89
C ALA A 965 -5.63 -36.72 54.93
N PRO A 966 -5.21 -37.87 55.47
CA PRO A 966 -4.03 -37.92 56.32
C PRO A 966 -2.77 -37.55 55.53
N PRO A 967 -1.69 -37.13 56.20
CA PRO A 967 -0.41 -36.92 55.54
C PRO A 967 0.08 -38.15 54.76
N THR A 968 0.71 -37.91 53.63
CA THR A 968 1.27 -38.95 52.75
C THR A 968 2.73 -38.64 52.41
N TRP A 969 3.39 -39.52 51.66
CA TRP A 969 4.72 -39.24 51.12
C TRP A 969 4.75 -38.04 50.15
N ASP A 970 3.60 -37.66 49.61
CA ASP A 970 3.43 -36.50 48.74
C ASP A 970 2.95 -35.26 49.52
N SER A 971 2.85 -35.31 50.86
CA SER A 971 2.63 -34.10 51.66
C SER A 971 3.91 -33.24 51.70
N PRO A 972 3.79 -31.91 51.80
CA PRO A 972 4.94 -31.01 51.83
C PRO A 972 5.77 -31.23 53.09
N MET A 973 7.09 -31.15 52.94
CA MET A 973 8.02 -31.17 54.06
C MET A 973 7.97 -29.82 54.78
N GLN A 974 7.71 -29.84 56.09
CA GLN A 974 7.73 -28.68 56.99
C GLN A 974 8.33 -29.09 58.35
N TYR A 975 8.47 -28.19 59.32
CA TYR A 975 9.32 -28.38 60.53
C TYR A 975 10.72 -28.90 60.17
N VAL A 976 11.32 -28.31 59.15
CA VAL A 976 12.70 -28.56 58.78
C VAL A 976 13.49 -27.30 59.09
N SER A 977 14.62 -27.44 59.78
CA SER A 977 15.53 -26.33 60.00
C SER A 977 16.10 -25.83 58.68
N ALA A 978 16.50 -24.56 58.60
CA ALA A 978 17.16 -24.04 57.41
C ALA A 978 18.43 -24.83 57.07
N THR A 979 19.17 -25.27 58.10
CA THR A 979 20.32 -26.19 57.97
C THR A 979 19.91 -27.50 57.31
N ALA A 980 18.91 -28.20 57.84
CA ALA A 980 18.48 -29.48 57.28
C ALA A 980 17.91 -29.35 55.86
N ALA A 981 17.23 -28.24 55.55
CA ALA A 981 16.75 -27.93 54.20
C ALA A 981 17.92 -27.76 53.22
N LEU A 982 18.93 -26.95 53.57
CA LEU A 982 20.11 -26.74 52.75
C LEU A 982 20.93 -28.03 52.61
N THR A 983 21.18 -28.75 53.70
CA THR A 983 21.85 -30.05 53.69
C THR A 983 21.16 -31.01 52.74
N CYS A 984 19.84 -31.20 52.85
CA CYS A 984 19.07 -32.04 51.94
C CYS A 984 19.22 -31.60 50.48
N ALA A 985 19.10 -30.30 50.20
CA ALA A 985 19.26 -29.77 48.86
C ALA A 985 20.64 -30.12 48.28
N ARG A 986 21.71 -29.96 49.05
CA ARG A 986 23.09 -30.21 48.61
C ARG A 986 23.39 -31.69 48.42
N LEU A 987 22.85 -32.54 49.28
CA LEU A 987 22.91 -34.01 49.13
C LEU A 987 22.21 -34.48 47.85
N MET A 988 21.24 -33.72 47.35
CA MET A 988 20.59 -33.92 46.06
C MET A 988 21.27 -33.16 44.90
N GLY A 989 22.49 -32.63 45.09
CA GLY A 989 23.18 -31.84 44.06
C GLY A 989 22.48 -30.52 43.71
N CYS A 990 21.57 -30.07 44.54
CA CYS A 990 20.76 -28.85 44.40
C CYS A 990 21.21 -27.81 45.44
N ARG A 991 20.42 -26.73 45.57
CA ARG A 991 20.51 -25.67 46.58
C ARG A 991 19.09 -25.13 46.87
N LEU A 992 18.99 -24.19 47.80
CA LEU A 992 17.77 -23.40 47.97
C LEU A 992 17.63 -22.38 46.80
N PRO A 993 16.40 -22.03 46.40
CA PRO A 993 16.15 -20.97 45.42
C PRO A 993 16.57 -19.60 45.92
N THR A 994 16.83 -18.68 45.00
CA THR A 994 16.89 -17.25 45.33
C THR A 994 15.49 -16.62 45.31
N PRO A 995 15.30 -15.44 45.95
CA PRO A 995 14.07 -14.67 45.81
C PRO A 995 13.68 -14.38 44.35
N ASP A 996 14.66 -14.06 43.49
CA ASP A 996 14.42 -13.74 42.07
C ASP A 996 13.98 -14.97 41.27
N GLU A 997 14.59 -16.13 41.54
CA GLU A 997 14.22 -17.39 40.91
C GLU A 997 12.81 -17.83 41.28
N TRP A 998 12.49 -17.70 42.57
CA TRP A 998 11.15 -17.96 43.09
C TRP A 998 10.13 -17.00 42.45
N THR A 999 10.45 -15.70 42.37
CA THR A 999 9.58 -14.68 41.78
C THR A 999 9.36 -14.94 40.30
N ALA A 1000 10.40 -15.31 39.55
CA ALA A 1000 10.30 -15.68 38.15
C ALA A 1000 9.36 -16.88 37.92
N ALA A 1001 9.41 -17.89 38.80
CA ALA A 1001 8.50 -19.03 38.75
C ALA A 1001 7.05 -18.67 39.09
N SER A 1002 6.86 -17.76 40.06
CA SER A 1002 5.54 -17.31 40.50
C SER A 1002 4.73 -16.58 39.41
N GLY A 1003 5.36 -16.16 38.31
CA GLY A 1003 4.67 -15.60 37.13
C GLY A 1003 3.78 -16.60 36.39
N ASN A 1004 3.88 -17.90 36.67
CA ASN A 1004 3.00 -18.94 36.15
C ASN A 1004 2.58 -19.92 37.26
N PRO A 1005 1.77 -19.46 38.25
CA PRO A 1005 1.46 -20.25 39.42
C PRO A 1005 0.47 -21.37 39.09
N GLY A 1006 0.70 -22.54 39.68
CA GLY A 1006 -0.27 -23.63 39.73
C GLY A 1006 -1.41 -23.34 40.71
N PRO A 1007 -2.13 -24.37 41.20
CA PRO A 1007 -3.07 -24.20 42.30
C PRO A 1007 -2.38 -23.55 43.50
N THR A 1008 -3.07 -22.61 44.14
CA THR A 1008 -2.64 -21.95 45.37
C THR A 1008 -3.37 -22.56 46.56
N ASN A 1009 -2.71 -22.63 47.71
CA ASN A 1009 -3.34 -23.09 48.95
C ASN A 1009 -3.09 -22.05 50.07
N LEU A 1010 -4.00 -21.11 50.25
CA LEU A 1010 -3.82 -19.97 51.17
C LEU A 1010 -4.96 -19.96 52.18
N ARG A 1011 -4.78 -19.31 53.33
CA ARG A 1011 -5.89 -19.16 54.29
C ARG A 1011 -7.12 -18.56 53.62
N ASP A 1012 -8.17 -19.36 53.55
CA ASP A 1012 -9.42 -19.09 52.84
C ASP A 1012 -10.61 -19.16 53.83
N PRO A 1013 -11.87 -18.97 53.39
CA PRO A 1013 -13.02 -19.06 54.30
C PRO A 1013 -13.14 -20.40 55.07
N ALA A 1014 -12.56 -21.50 54.59
CA ALA A 1014 -12.57 -22.78 55.32
C ALA A 1014 -11.72 -22.70 56.60
N TRP A 1015 -10.67 -21.86 56.61
CA TRP A 1015 -9.89 -21.55 57.81
C TRP A 1015 -10.77 -21.00 58.94
N GLY A 1016 -11.64 -20.03 58.64
CA GLY A 1016 -12.53 -19.43 59.63
C GLY A 1016 -13.52 -20.45 60.22
N VAL A 1017 -14.03 -21.36 59.40
CA VAL A 1017 -14.91 -22.46 59.84
C VAL A 1017 -14.16 -23.42 60.78
N LEU A 1018 -12.92 -23.75 60.43
CA LEU A 1018 -12.06 -24.62 61.24
C LEU A 1018 -11.71 -23.99 62.59
N MET A 1019 -11.32 -22.70 62.60
CA MET A 1019 -10.98 -21.99 63.83
C MET A 1019 -12.20 -21.83 64.74
N ALA A 1020 -13.39 -21.54 64.18
CA ALA A 1020 -14.63 -21.51 64.95
C ALA A 1020 -14.97 -22.88 65.57
N HIS A 1021 -14.72 -23.98 64.85
CA HIS A 1021 -14.88 -25.33 65.39
C HIS A 1021 -13.91 -25.60 66.56
N LEU A 1022 -12.63 -25.26 66.40
CA LEU A 1022 -11.62 -25.41 67.46
C LEU A 1022 -11.92 -24.56 68.69
N ASP A 1023 -12.53 -23.39 68.52
CA ASP A 1023 -12.97 -22.55 69.63
C ASP A 1023 -14.06 -23.24 70.47
N THR A 1024 -14.98 -23.99 69.83
CA THR A 1024 -15.96 -24.83 70.58
C THR A 1024 -15.29 -25.92 71.42
N LEU A 1025 -14.05 -26.28 71.08
CA LEU A 1025 -13.26 -27.28 71.77
C LEU A 1025 -12.29 -26.66 72.80
N ALA A 1026 -12.21 -25.33 72.95
CA ALA A 1026 -11.19 -24.67 73.77
C ALA A 1026 -11.10 -25.19 75.22
N GLY A 1027 -12.24 -25.61 75.83
CA GLY A 1027 -12.28 -26.22 77.16
C GLY A 1027 -11.56 -27.58 77.28
N TYR A 1028 -11.26 -28.23 76.16
CA TYR A 1028 -10.52 -29.48 76.07
C TYR A 1028 -9.04 -29.29 75.69
N GLN A 1029 -8.59 -28.03 75.61
CA GLN A 1029 -7.20 -27.66 75.27
C GLN A 1029 -6.70 -28.30 73.96
N PRO A 1030 -7.40 -28.06 72.82
CA PRO A 1030 -6.94 -28.55 71.53
C PRO A 1030 -5.58 -27.95 71.18
N GLU A 1031 -4.80 -28.67 70.37
CA GLU A 1031 -3.64 -28.07 69.71
C GLU A 1031 -4.11 -27.01 68.71
N TRP A 1032 -3.58 -25.80 68.81
CA TRP A 1032 -3.90 -24.76 67.84
C TRP A 1032 -3.03 -24.91 66.59
N PRO A 1033 -3.61 -24.78 65.38
CA PRO A 1033 -2.87 -24.93 64.14
C PRO A 1033 -1.89 -23.81 63.84
N THR A 1034 -2.10 -22.65 64.45
CA THR A 1034 -1.18 -21.52 64.40
C THR A 1034 0.02 -21.71 65.33
N ALA A 1035 0.06 -22.77 66.12
CA ALA A 1035 1.24 -23.07 66.91
C ALA A 1035 2.41 -23.40 65.97
N GLY A 1036 3.58 -22.83 66.26
CA GLY A 1036 4.81 -23.10 65.51
C GLY A 1036 4.84 -22.52 64.08
N ILE A 1037 3.85 -21.73 63.64
CA ILE A 1037 3.92 -21.05 62.34
C ILE A 1037 5.00 -19.96 62.34
N PHE A 1038 5.50 -19.65 61.16
CA PHE A 1038 6.42 -18.56 60.91
C PHE A 1038 5.75 -17.20 61.14
N VAL A 1039 6.46 -16.35 61.86
CA VAL A 1039 6.13 -14.94 62.04
C VAL A 1039 7.37 -14.15 61.60
N GLU A 1040 7.16 -13.13 60.77
CA GLU A 1040 8.25 -12.27 60.32
C GLU A 1040 9.00 -11.70 61.53
N LYS A 1041 10.33 -11.62 61.43
CA LYS A 1041 11.15 -11.02 62.47
C LYS A 1041 10.58 -9.64 62.84
N ASP A 1042 10.43 -9.39 64.15
CA ASP A 1042 9.86 -8.18 64.74
C ASP A 1042 8.33 -7.99 64.57
N ALA A 1043 7.62 -8.89 63.89
CA ALA A 1043 6.15 -8.86 63.82
C ALA A 1043 5.51 -9.43 65.11
N PRO A 1044 4.35 -8.88 65.54
CA PRO A 1044 3.68 -9.39 66.74
C PRO A 1044 3.12 -10.79 66.51
N ARG A 1045 3.41 -11.72 67.42
CA ARG A 1045 2.79 -13.05 67.44
C ARG A 1045 1.36 -12.91 67.96
N LEU A 1046 0.37 -13.16 67.10
CA LEU A 1046 -1.03 -13.11 67.47
C LEU A 1046 -1.41 -14.31 68.34
N LEU A 1047 -2.40 -14.13 69.22
CA LEU A 1047 -3.02 -15.25 69.92
C LEU A 1047 -3.80 -16.10 68.90
N PRO A 1048 -3.89 -17.44 69.07
CA PRO A 1048 -4.62 -18.29 68.14
C PRO A 1048 -6.06 -17.86 67.85
N THR A 1049 -6.75 -17.31 68.85
CA THR A 1049 -8.13 -16.81 68.73
C THR A 1049 -8.23 -15.51 67.93
N ASP A 1050 -7.16 -14.73 67.87
CA ASP A 1050 -7.10 -13.45 67.17
C ASP A 1050 -6.60 -13.62 65.71
N ASP A 1051 -6.00 -14.78 65.39
CA ASP A 1051 -5.37 -15.08 64.11
C ASP A 1051 -6.33 -15.77 63.12
N VAL A 1052 -7.48 -15.14 62.90
CA VAL A 1052 -8.55 -15.61 61.98
C VAL A 1052 -8.55 -14.91 60.62
N HIS A 1053 -7.52 -14.12 60.33
CA HIS A 1053 -7.44 -13.34 59.10
C HIS A 1053 -7.31 -14.22 57.86
N LEU A 1054 -8.18 -13.96 56.87
CA LEU A 1054 -8.17 -14.58 55.56
C LEU A 1054 -7.14 -13.89 54.65
N VAL A 1055 -6.42 -14.68 53.87
CA VAL A 1055 -5.51 -14.18 52.83
C VAL A 1055 -6.21 -14.17 51.47
N THR A 1056 -7.16 -15.08 51.24
CA THR A 1056 -7.97 -15.17 50.03
C THR A 1056 -9.45 -15.40 50.36
N GLU A 1057 -10.35 -14.94 49.49
CA GLU A 1057 -11.78 -15.23 49.58
C GLU A 1057 -12.18 -16.51 48.82
N VAL A 1058 -11.28 -17.05 48.00
CA VAL A 1058 -11.53 -18.24 47.18
C VAL A 1058 -11.27 -19.48 48.01
N VAL A 1059 -12.31 -20.32 48.17
CA VAL A 1059 -12.18 -21.62 48.83
C VAL A 1059 -11.41 -22.58 47.92
N ASP A 1060 -10.26 -23.05 48.37
CA ASP A 1060 -9.35 -23.88 47.60
C ASP A 1060 -9.61 -25.40 47.77
N GLY A 1061 -10.38 -25.76 48.80
CA GLY A 1061 -10.82 -27.13 49.08
C GLY A 1061 -9.88 -27.89 50.00
N TRP A 1062 -8.83 -27.26 50.52
CA TRP A 1062 -7.91 -27.82 51.51
C TRP A 1062 -8.12 -27.17 52.89
N ALA A 1063 -8.20 -27.99 53.93
CA ALA A 1063 -8.30 -27.49 55.30
C ALA A 1063 -6.92 -27.19 55.94
N TRP A 1064 -5.87 -27.83 55.42
CA TRP A 1064 -4.48 -27.68 55.86
C TRP A 1064 -3.56 -27.64 54.63
N LEU A 1065 -2.56 -28.53 54.59
CA LEU A 1065 -1.59 -28.63 53.53
C LEU A 1065 -2.07 -29.60 52.44
N ALA A 1066 -2.03 -29.16 51.20
CA ALA A 1066 -2.28 -29.93 50.00
C ALA A 1066 -1.09 -30.84 49.66
N THR A 1067 -1.30 -31.87 48.85
CA THR A 1067 -0.20 -32.70 48.34
C THR A 1067 0.62 -31.94 47.31
N THR A 1068 1.94 -32.14 47.30
CA THR A 1068 2.86 -31.49 46.36
C THR A 1068 2.69 -31.98 44.91
N ARG A 1069 2.10 -33.17 44.72
CA ARG A 1069 1.79 -33.71 43.38
C ARG A 1069 0.51 -33.09 42.82
N VAL A 1070 0.69 -32.24 41.82
CA VAL A 1070 -0.38 -31.74 40.97
C VAL A 1070 0.00 -32.03 39.52
N GLU A 1071 -0.91 -32.64 38.75
CA GLU A 1071 -0.68 -32.88 37.33
C GLU A 1071 -0.75 -31.56 36.55
N GLY A 1072 0.23 -31.30 35.66
CA GLY A 1072 0.19 -30.24 34.66
C GLY A 1072 1.41 -29.30 34.60
N ASP A 1073 1.38 -28.38 33.63
CA ASP A 1073 2.51 -27.54 33.21
C ASP A 1073 2.73 -26.28 34.10
N ARG A 1074 2.56 -26.36 35.42
CA ARG A 1074 2.64 -25.18 36.31
C ARG A 1074 3.45 -25.44 37.58
N TYR A 1075 3.87 -24.37 38.26
CA TYR A 1075 4.52 -24.48 39.58
C TYR A 1075 3.47 -24.70 40.67
N ALA A 1076 3.24 -25.96 41.03
CA ALA A 1076 2.29 -26.36 42.06
C ALA A 1076 2.63 -25.70 43.38
N HIS A 1077 1.63 -25.05 43.97
CA HIS A 1077 1.71 -24.40 45.27
C HIS A 1077 2.91 -23.46 45.43
N ILE A 1078 3.36 -22.82 44.33
CA ILE A 1078 4.40 -21.80 44.44
C ILE A 1078 3.92 -20.63 45.30
N VAL A 1079 2.61 -20.38 45.36
CA VAL A 1079 2.00 -19.44 46.30
C VAL A 1079 1.08 -20.22 47.24
N GLY A 1080 1.38 -20.17 48.55
CA GLY A 1080 0.68 -20.92 49.57
C GLY A 1080 1.22 -22.34 49.79
N ASN A 1081 0.39 -23.19 50.39
CA ASN A 1081 0.72 -24.49 50.98
C ASN A 1081 1.70 -24.35 52.15
N VAL A 1082 3.00 -24.35 51.90
CA VAL A 1082 4.01 -23.91 52.87
C VAL A 1082 4.77 -22.71 52.32
N ALA A 1083 5.15 -21.80 53.19
CA ALA A 1083 6.13 -20.78 52.82
C ALA A 1083 7.49 -21.44 52.59
N GLU A 1084 8.35 -20.86 51.77
CA GLU A 1084 9.58 -21.51 51.32
C GLU A 1084 10.82 -20.76 51.77
N PHE A 1085 11.81 -21.50 52.27
CA PHE A 1085 13.15 -20.95 52.46
C PHE A 1085 13.78 -20.57 51.12
N VAL A 1086 14.27 -19.34 51.02
CA VAL A 1086 15.11 -18.83 49.92
C VAL A 1086 16.38 -18.20 50.48
N HIS A 1087 17.44 -18.17 49.68
CA HIS A 1087 18.71 -17.58 50.05
C HIS A 1087 19.28 -16.72 48.92
N GLU A 1088 19.75 -15.53 49.24
CA GLU A 1088 20.18 -14.52 48.25
C GLU A 1088 21.49 -14.88 47.51
N ASP A 1089 22.28 -15.82 48.03
CA ASP A 1089 23.60 -16.20 47.49
C ASP A 1089 23.60 -17.59 46.82
N ALA A 1090 23.09 -17.67 45.59
CA ALA A 1090 23.13 -18.90 44.79
C ALA A 1090 24.56 -19.40 44.49
N PRO A 1091 25.50 -18.56 44.01
CA PRO A 1091 26.87 -19.00 43.71
C PRO A 1091 27.60 -19.55 44.94
N GLY A 1092 27.42 -18.93 46.12
CA GLY A 1092 27.98 -19.41 47.38
C GLY A 1092 27.47 -20.80 47.76
N MET A 1093 26.16 -21.04 47.66
CA MET A 1093 25.58 -22.37 47.94
C MET A 1093 26.09 -23.43 46.97
N GLU A 1094 26.28 -23.10 45.69
CA GLU A 1094 26.79 -24.04 44.69
C GLU A 1094 28.25 -24.40 44.89
N ALA A 1095 29.06 -23.41 45.31
CA ALA A 1095 30.46 -23.58 45.64
C ALA A 1095 30.70 -24.40 46.92
N MET A 1096 29.67 -24.62 47.74
CA MET A 1096 29.78 -25.43 48.94
C MET A 1096 30.08 -26.89 48.60
N THR A 1097 31.26 -27.34 49.02
CA THR A 1097 31.79 -28.70 48.76
C THR A 1097 31.43 -29.70 49.86
N ASP A 1098 31.15 -29.21 51.07
CA ASP A 1098 30.75 -30.03 52.21
C ASP A 1098 29.22 -30.03 52.34
N PRO A 1099 28.53 -31.12 51.98
CA PRO A 1099 27.08 -31.19 52.04
C PRO A 1099 26.57 -31.65 53.41
N THR A 1100 27.41 -31.68 54.45
CA THR A 1100 27.02 -32.05 55.82
C THR A 1100 26.21 -30.95 56.51
N PRO A 1101 25.54 -31.26 57.65
CA PRO A 1101 24.95 -30.24 58.50
C PRO A 1101 25.93 -29.15 58.92
N GLU A 1102 27.17 -29.49 59.28
CA GLU A 1102 28.18 -28.52 59.71
C GLU A 1102 28.59 -27.58 58.58
N GLY A 1103 28.72 -28.11 57.35
CA GLY A 1103 28.94 -27.29 56.16
C GLY A 1103 27.79 -26.32 55.90
N ALA A 1104 26.54 -26.81 56.02
CA ALA A 1104 25.35 -25.98 55.87
C ALA A 1104 25.23 -24.92 56.98
N GLU A 1105 25.49 -25.26 58.24
CA GLU A 1105 25.52 -24.31 59.36
C GLU A 1105 26.60 -23.24 59.17
N ALA A 1106 27.80 -23.65 58.77
CA ALA A 1106 28.90 -22.73 58.50
C ALA A 1106 28.55 -21.76 57.36
N PHE A 1107 27.89 -22.24 56.30
CA PHE A 1107 27.40 -21.39 55.22
C PHE A 1107 26.29 -20.44 55.68
N LEU A 1108 25.30 -21.00 56.40
CA LEU A 1108 24.16 -20.24 56.91
C LEU A 1108 24.52 -19.31 58.05
N GLY A 1109 25.72 -19.38 58.64
CA GLY A 1109 26.19 -18.48 59.70
C GLY A 1109 26.03 -16.99 59.41
N ASN A 1110 25.82 -16.61 58.13
CA ASN A 1110 25.26 -15.32 57.73
C ASN A 1110 23.74 -15.41 57.43
N LEU A 1111 22.93 -15.55 58.47
CA LEU A 1111 21.46 -15.69 58.35
C LEU A 1111 20.76 -14.42 57.84
N GLU A 1112 21.47 -13.30 57.72
CA GLU A 1112 20.93 -12.06 57.13
C GLU A 1112 20.57 -12.19 55.66
N ARG A 1113 20.96 -13.27 54.97
CA ARG A 1113 20.59 -13.56 53.58
C ARG A 1113 19.53 -14.64 53.42
N LEU A 1114 19.15 -15.30 54.52
CA LEU A 1114 18.06 -16.26 54.54
C LEU A 1114 16.73 -15.51 54.63
N ARG A 1115 15.76 -15.93 53.82
CA ARG A 1115 14.39 -15.40 53.84
C ARG A 1115 13.38 -16.53 53.78
N VAL A 1116 12.14 -16.18 54.12
CA VAL A 1116 10.94 -17.00 53.84
C VAL A 1116 10.06 -16.24 52.85
N ILE A 1117 9.49 -16.91 51.86
CA ILE A 1117 8.66 -16.30 50.81
C ILE A 1117 7.45 -17.19 50.49
N GLY A 1118 6.39 -16.61 49.91
CA GLY A 1118 5.27 -17.34 49.30
C GLY A 1118 3.98 -17.40 50.09
N GLY A 1119 4.05 -17.21 51.41
CA GLY A 1119 2.92 -17.44 52.31
C GLY A 1119 2.60 -18.93 52.45
N SER A 1120 1.71 -19.28 53.37
CA SER A 1120 1.35 -20.67 53.66
C SER A 1120 -0.17 -20.79 53.82
N ALA A 1121 -0.67 -22.03 53.77
CA ALA A 1121 -2.08 -22.31 54.08
C ALA A 1121 -2.40 -22.05 55.56
N LEU A 1122 -1.37 -21.95 56.41
CA LEU A 1122 -1.49 -21.80 57.85
C LEU A 1122 -1.15 -20.40 58.34
N GLY A 1123 -0.72 -19.47 57.49
CA GLY A 1123 -0.28 -18.10 57.84
C GLY A 1123 -1.19 -17.01 57.28
N GLY A 1124 -1.52 -15.98 58.08
CA GLY A 1124 -2.56 -14.99 57.74
C GLY A 1124 -2.08 -13.57 57.43
N ALA A 1125 -0.87 -13.21 57.88
CA ALA A 1125 -0.38 -11.83 57.82
C ALA A 1125 0.67 -11.57 56.72
N THR A 1126 1.06 -12.61 55.97
CA THR A 1126 2.18 -12.54 55.03
C THR A 1126 1.67 -12.27 53.62
N THR A 1127 2.13 -11.16 53.02
CA THR A 1127 1.89 -10.86 51.60
C THR A 1127 2.66 -11.88 50.74
N PRO A 1128 1.98 -12.72 49.94
CA PRO A 1128 2.66 -13.67 49.06
C PRO A 1128 3.61 -12.95 48.10
N GLY A 1129 4.81 -13.50 47.91
CA GLY A 1129 5.83 -12.96 47.00
C GLY A 1129 6.77 -11.90 47.59
N ARG A 1130 6.59 -11.45 48.84
CA ARG A 1130 7.61 -10.65 49.54
C ARG A 1130 8.57 -11.58 50.29
N PRO A 1131 9.91 -11.48 50.10
CA PRO A 1131 10.87 -12.17 50.96
C PRO A 1131 10.86 -11.55 52.35
N LEU A 1132 10.71 -12.37 53.39
CA LEU A 1132 10.58 -11.96 54.79
C LEU A 1132 11.80 -12.38 55.59
N ALA A 1133 12.24 -11.53 56.52
CA ALA A 1133 13.35 -11.85 57.40
C ALA A 1133 12.96 -12.92 58.43
N VAL A 1134 13.90 -13.82 58.72
CA VAL A 1134 13.70 -14.94 59.65
C VAL A 1134 14.49 -14.67 60.93
N ASP A 1135 13.93 -15.05 62.09
CA ASP A 1135 14.72 -15.12 63.32
C ASP A 1135 15.69 -16.31 63.24
N PRO A 1136 17.00 -16.08 63.41
CA PRO A 1136 18.01 -17.14 63.42
C PRO A 1136 17.71 -18.34 64.29
N ALA A 1137 17.27 -18.13 65.52
CA ALA A 1137 17.05 -19.21 66.47
C ALA A 1137 15.84 -20.05 66.05
N GLU A 1138 14.74 -19.40 65.65
CA GLU A 1138 13.55 -20.12 65.18
C GLU A 1138 13.80 -20.83 63.83
N ALA A 1139 14.60 -20.24 62.93
CA ALA A 1139 15.00 -20.87 61.66
C ALA A 1139 15.75 -22.20 61.85
N MET A 1140 16.48 -22.34 62.96
CA MET A 1140 17.21 -23.56 63.30
C MET A 1140 16.31 -24.64 63.92
N GLU A 1141 15.13 -24.26 64.44
CA GLU A 1141 14.13 -25.22 64.93
C GLU A 1141 13.16 -25.65 63.82
N GLY A 1142 12.89 -24.76 62.86
CA GLY A 1142 11.91 -24.95 61.78
C GLY A 1142 10.49 -24.55 62.19
N PHE A 1143 9.62 -24.42 61.19
CA PHE A 1143 8.25 -23.90 61.39
C PHE A 1143 7.20 -24.89 60.87
N ALA A 1144 5.99 -24.82 61.43
CA ALA A 1144 4.84 -25.65 61.08
C ALA A 1144 4.38 -25.47 59.62
N ASP A 1145 4.69 -24.31 59.05
CA ASP A 1145 4.17 -23.84 57.78
C ASP A 1145 5.27 -23.35 56.84
N VAL A 1146 6.54 -23.65 57.14
CA VAL A 1146 7.69 -23.37 56.28
C VAL A 1146 8.35 -24.66 55.84
N GLY A 1147 8.47 -24.82 54.53
CA GLY A 1147 9.26 -25.85 53.87
C GLY A 1147 10.30 -25.23 52.93
N PHE A 1148 10.62 -25.95 51.87
CA PHE A 1148 11.57 -25.48 50.88
C PHE A 1148 11.37 -26.18 49.53
N ARG A 1149 11.92 -25.55 48.50
CA ARG A 1149 11.95 -26.03 47.13
C ARG A 1149 13.40 -26.22 46.69
N LEU A 1150 13.62 -27.07 45.69
CA LEU A 1150 14.95 -27.35 45.17
C LEU A 1150 15.23 -26.50 43.93
N ALA A 1151 16.44 -25.94 43.85
CA ALA A 1151 16.96 -25.29 42.66
C ALA A 1151 18.36 -25.81 42.32
N PHE A 1152 18.76 -25.76 41.06
CA PHE A 1152 20.16 -25.97 40.65
C PHE A 1152 20.50 -25.16 39.40
N SER A 1153 21.78 -24.78 39.25
CA SER A 1153 22.26 -24.19 38.00
C SER A 1153 22.95 -25.22 37.11
N ALA A 1154 22.82 -25.04 35.80
CA ALA A 1154 23.55 -25.79 34.79
C ALA A 1154 24.43 -24.84 33.98
N GLU A 1155 25.73 -25.14 33.91
CA GLU A 1155 26.71 -24.42 33.09
C GLU A 1155 26.84 -25.07 31.71
N ARG A 1156 27.04 -24.27 30.67
CA ARG A 1156 27.44 -24.81 29.36
C ARG A 1156 28.87 -25.32 29.41
N SER A 1157 29.04 -26.64 29.46
CA SER A 1157 30.37 -27.24 29.30
C SER A 1157 30.88 -27.09 27.86
N ARG A 1158 32.20 -27.11 27.64
CA ARG A 1158 32.80 -27.12 26.28
C ARG A 1158 32.32 -28.29 25.41
N VAL A 1159 31.98 -29.43 26.03
CA VAL A 1159 31.42 -30.61 25.35
C VAL A 1159 30.04 -30.28 24.74
N SER A 1160 29.31 -29.33 25.32
CA SER A 1160 28.04 -28.83 24.81
C SER A 1160 28.19 -28.07 23.48
N ALA A 1161 29.29 -27.34 23.26
CA ALA A 1161 29.49 -26.54 22.05
C ALA A 1161 29.60 -27.42 20.78
N SER A 1162 30.32 -28.54 20.85
CA SER A 1162 30.45 -29.47 19.72
C SER A 1162 29.11 -30.15 19.39
N ARG A 1163 28.32 -30.52 20.40
CA ARG A 1163 26.97 -31.10 20.19
C ARG A 1163 25.98 -30.06 19.67
N ALA A 1164 26.05 -28.82 20.17
CA ALA A 1164 25.25 -27.71 19.67
C ALA A 1164 25.58 -27.40 18.21
N LEU A 1165 26.87 -27.38 17.86
CA LEU A 1165 27.32 -27.22 16.48
C LEU A 1165 26.77 -28.30 15.57
N GLN A 1166 26.90 -29.58 15.95
CA GLN A 1166 26.37 -30.70 15.18
C GLN A 1166 24.85 -30.57 14.97
N ARG A 1167 24.09 -30.21 16.02
CA ARG A 1167 22.64 -30.00 15.93
C ARG A 1167 22.26 -28.84 15.01
N ILE A 1168 22.99 -27.73 15.09
CA ILE A 1168 22.76 -26.58 14.23
C ILE A 1168 23.05 -26.96 12.78
N GLU A 1169 24.15 -27.65 12.50
CA GLU A 1169 24.49 -28.13 11.15
C GLU A 1169 23.46 -29.13 10.61
N GLU A 1170 23.02 -30.08 11.43
CA GLU A 1170 21.97 -31.05 11.08
C GLU A 1170 20.64 -30.34 10.79
N ALA A 1171 20.24 -29.38 11.63
CA ALA A 1171 19.01 -28.64 11.44
C ALA A 1171 19.06 -27.73 10.21
N VAL A 1172 20.17 -27.03 9.97
CA VAL A 1172 20.40 -26.21 8.78
C VAL A 1172 20.40 -27.09 7.52
N GLY A 1173 21.06 -28.25 7.57
CA GLY A 1173 21.09 -29.22 6.48
C GLY A 1173 19.71 -29.83 6.18
N ALA A 1174 18.88 -30.02 7.21
CA ALA A 1174 17.52 -30.51 7.10
C ALA A 1174 16.51 -29.44 6.62
N VAL A 1175 16.89 -28.16 6.55
CA VAL A 1175 16.06 -27.14 5.90
C VAL A 1175 16.10 -27.39 4.39
N GLU A 1176 15.10 -28.12 3.92
CA GLU A 1176 14.81 -28.27 2.50
C GLU A 1176 14.35 -26.93 1.91
N MET A 1177 14.52 -26.76 0.60
CA MET A 1177 13.91 -25.62 -0.09
C MET A 1177 12.40 -25.75 0.00
N MET A 1178 11.71 -24.62 0.14
CA MET A 1178 10.26 -24.60 0.05
C MET A 1178 9.85 -24.78 -1.41
N ASP A 1179 9.04 -25.81 -1.66
CA ASP A 1179 8.43 -26.03 -2.96
C ASP A 1179 7.46 -24.89 -3.30
N ARG A 1180 7.33 -24.63 -4.59
CA ARG A 1180 6.32 -23.70 -5.08
C ARG A 1180 4.92 -24.27 -4.78
N PRO A 1181 3.98 -23.46 -4.25
CA PRO A 1181 2.60 -23.89 -4.06
C PRO A 1181 2.01 -24.44 -5.36
N GLY A 1182 1.63 -25.72 -5.37
CA GLY A 1182 1.08 -26.43 -6.52
C GLY A 1182 2.04 -27.36 -7.27
N ASP A 1183 3.36 -27.29 -7.00
CA ASP A 1183 4.34 -28.21 -7.59
C ASP A 1183 4.55 -29.48 -6.75
N THR A 1184 4.03 -29.52 -5.51
CA THR A 1184 3.97 -30.76 -4.74
C THR A 1184 3.03 -31.72 -5.47
N PRO A 1185 3.52 -32.83 -6.06
CA PRO A 1185 2.61 -33.84 -6.57
C PRO A 1185 1.71 -34.25 -5.41
N ALA A 1186 0.40 -34.33 -5.65
CA ALA A 1186 -0.55 -34.86 -4.67
C ALA A 1186 -0.06 -36.26 -4.25
N ARG A 1187 0.76 -36.33 -3.21
CA ARG A 1187 1.13 -37.55 -2.52
C ARG A 1187 0.00 -37.79 -1.54
N GLU A 1188 -0.81 -38.78 -1.90
CA GLU A 1188 -1.88 -39.37 -1.09
C GLU A 1188 -1.49 -39.58 0.37
#